data_AF-A0A927PJZ7-F1
#
_entry.id   AF-A0A927PJZ7-F1
#
_cell.length_a   1.000
_cell.length_b   1.000
_cell.length_c   1.000
_cell.angle_alpha   90.00
_cell.angle_beta   90.00
_cell.angle_gamma   90.00
#
_symmetry.space_group_name_H-M   'P 1'
#
loop_
_entity.id
_entity.type
_entity.pdbx_description
1 polymer ?
#
loop_
_entity_poly.entity_id
_entity_poly.type
_entity_poly.pdbx_seq_one_letter_code
_entity_poly.pdbx_strand_id
1 'polypeptide(L)'
;MKKFILSIFILISTLFASAQINTDRVVLIGRNALYYEDYVLAIQYFNQAIKAKPYLAEPYFYRAIAKYYLDDFKGTEDDCSLALERNPFMSRAYQLRADARQNQNNYDGALDDYKVTLDIYPNDKFALINSGIVNIQKKDYEEAEKYLNTLLRIYPTYTQGFLSRGALYQEKGDTLKAFDNYNEAIKLDKYMPQSYSMRGLLHYYKKDYDKALADLDESIRIDPLQSGNYINRGLIRYSKNDLRGAMADYDKVIDLDPNNIIARFNRGLLRSQVGDDNRAIADFDIVLKYEPNNYIAYFNRSLIKNNIGDYKGALEDLNTVLAEYPEFYQGFFARADIKKRQNDLKGAERDFNYARNEESRKVKEISENPNAEEKDKTREKSDKDIDKFNLLVVADKTEEEKSKYNNNTRGRIQNQQVKLNLEPRFIVTYYEKPNDLRRFVYYSQLVDALNKKGILPKKLRITNSEASLNEFQIQEHFKSIDDLSKQIVSSPSNADLYFARAMEYMLVQDFSSSIEDFNKAIQLDPKFTLAYFNLAVVYTKQLDLKENMPEYERRNEQNDILGLSSAKKDPGITSTALPDPGKYEHDLIIKNYNKVIELNPEFIYAYYNRAAIRYKQNDFRAAILDYNEALRRDSEFAEAYYNRGLSRFQVKDKDRALDDMRKAGEMGVVEAYSIIKRMTE
;
A
#
# COMPACT_ATOMS: atom_id res chain seq x y z
N MET A 1 -67.52 -5.76 -8.98
CA MET A 1 -66.73 -7.01 -8.87
C MET A 1 -65.59 -7.12 -9.88
N LYS A 2 -65.80 -7.02 -11.21
CA LYS A 2 -64.71 -7.17 -12.20
C LYS A 2 -63.49 -6.25 -12.00
N LYS A 3 -63.69 -4.97 -11.63
CA LYS A 3 -62.59 -4.03 -11.32
C LYS A 3 -61.80 -4.42 -10.07
N PHE A 4 -62.47 -4.94 -9.05
CA PHE A 4 -61.85 -5.38 -7.78
C PHE A 4 -61.00 -6.65 -7.97
N ILE A 5 -61.48 -7.58 -8.79
CA ILE A 5 -60.74 -8.80 -9.15
C ILE A 5 -59.50 -8.44 -9.98
N LEU A 6 -59.61 -7.50 -10.92
CA LEU A 6 -58.46 -7.01 -11.70
C LEU A 6 -57.42 -6.32 -10.81
N SER A 7 -57.85 -5.50 -9.84
CA SER A 7 -56.94 -4.87 -8.87
C SER A 7 -56.23 -5.88 -7.98
N ILE A 8 -56.93 -6.93 -7.51
CA ILE A 8 -56.33 -8.03 -6.74
C ILE A 8 -55.33 -8.81 -7.61
N PHE A 9 -55.65 -9.07 -8.87
CA PHE A 9 -54.74 -9.77 -9.80
C PHE A 9 -53.47 -8.96 -10.07
N ILE A 10 -53.58 -7.63 -10.23
CA ILE A 10 -52.43 -6.73 -10.37
C ILE A 10 -51.60 -6.72 -9.07
N LEU A 11 -52.23 -6.63 -7.89
CA LEU A 11 -51.54 -6.68 -6.60
C LEU A 11 -50.78 -8.01 -6.40
N ILE A 12 -51.40 -9.13 -6.76
CA ILE A 12 -50.77 -10.46 -6.69
C ILE A 12 -49.62 -10.58 -7.70
N SER A 13 -49.75 -9.99 -8.89
CA SER A 13 -48.67 -9.98 -9.88
C SER A 13 -47.45 -9.17 -9.43
N THR A 14 -47.63 -8.12 -8.62
CA THR A 14 -46.52 -7.34 -8.04
C THR A 14 -45.81 -8.06 -6.89
N LEU A 15 -46.45 -9.06 -6.25
CA LEU A 15 -45.80 -9.87 -5.21
C LEU A 15 -44.72 -10.81 -5.75
N PHE A 16 -44.65 -11.01 -7.07
CA PHE A 16 -43.62 -11.81 -7.74
C PHE A 16 -42.63 -10.97 -8.56
N ALA A 17 -42.72 -9.64 -8.51
CA ALA A 17 -41.79 -8.77 -9.22
C ALA A 17 -40.43 -8.77 -8.51
N SER A 18 -39.43 -9.41 -9.12
CA SER A 18 -38.04 -9.36 -8.65
C SER A 18 -37.30 -8.27 -9.42
N ALA A 19 -36.76 -7.26 -8.72
CA ALA A 19 -35.82 -6.34 -9.34
C ALA A 19 -34.49 -7.07 -9.56
N GLN A 20 -34.15 -7.37 -10.81
CA GLN A 20 -32.86 -7.98 -11.15
C GLN A 20 -31.87 -6.89 -11.57
N ILE A 21 -30.64 -6.99 -11.07
CA ILE A 21 -29.52 -6.19 -11.54
C ILE A 21 -29.32 -6.50 -13.03
N ASN A 22 -29.34 -5.48 -13.89
CA ASN A 22 -28.98 -5.65 -15.29
C ASN A 22 -27.46 -5.87 -15.38
N THR A 23 -27.06 -7.13 -15.35
CA THR A 23 -25.65 -7.54 -15.34
C THR A 23 -24.87 -7.00 -16.52
N ASP A 24 -25.48 -6.95 -17.69
CA ASP A 24 -24.81 -6.54 -18.93
C ASP A 24 -24.46 -5.05 -18.86
N ARG A 25 -25.38 -4.24 -18.32
CA ARG A 25 -25.13 -2.82 -18.05
C ARG A 25 -24.08 -2.62 -16.96
N VAL A 26 -24.10 -3.42 -15.90
CA VAL A 26 -23.11 -3.33 -14.81
C VAL A 26 -21.70 -3.69 -15.31
N VAL A 27 -21.56 -4.77 -16.08
CA VAL A 27 -20.29 -5.16 -16.70
C VAL A 27 -19.80 -4.08 -17.67
N LEU A 28 -20.69 -3.49 -18.48
CA LEU A 28 -20.34 -2.39 -19.37
C LEU A 28 -19.82 -1.16 -18.61
N ILE A 29 -20.47 -0.78 -17.50
CA ILE A 29 -20.00 0.32 -16.65
C ILE A 29 -18.63 -0.01 -16.04
N GLY A 30 -18.44 -1.24 -15.56
CA GLY A 30 -17.14 -1.70 -15.04
C GLY A 30 -16.04 -1.62 -16.10
N ARG A 31 -16.32 -2.02 -17.35
CA ARG A 31 -15.37 -1.91 -18.47
C ARG A 31 -15.04 -0.45 -18.82
N ASN A 32 -16.02 0.45 -18.75
CA ASN A 32 -15.77 1.88 -18.94
C ASN A 32 -14.88 2.44 -17.83
N ALA A 33 -15.14 2.07 -16.56
CA ALA A 33 -14.28 2.44 -15.44
C ALA A 33 -12.84 1.93 -15.65
N LEU A 34 -12.68 0.68 -16.10
CA LEU A 34 -11.39 0.08 -16.44
C LEU A 34 -10.65 0.88 -17.53
N TYR A 35 -11.35 1.30 -18.59
CA TYR A 35 -10.79 2.13 -19.67
C TYR A 35 -10.29 3.50 -19.17
N TYR A 36 -10.95 4.08 -18.17
CA TYR A 36 -10.52 5.33 -17.54
C TYR A 36 -9.57 5.12 -16.36
N GLU A 37 -8.97 3.95 -16.23
CA GLU A 37 -8.00 3.59 -15.18
C GLU A 37 -8.59 3.72 -13.76
N ASP A 38 -9.92 3.63 -13.61
CA ASP A 38 -10.62 3.62 -12.33
C ASP A 38 -10.79 2.17 -11.84
N TYR A 39 -9.66 1.55 -11.52
CA TYR A 39 -9.56 0.11 -11.29
C TYR A 39 -10.39 -0.37 -10.08
N VAL A 40 -10.38 0.39 -8.97
CA VAL A 40 -11.17 0.03 -7.76
C VAL A 40 -12.66 0.08 -8.06
N LEU A 41 -13.13 1.12 -8.75
CA LEU A 41 -14.53 1.22 -9.15
C LEU A 41 -14.92 0.11 -10.13
N ALA A 42 -14.05 -0.21 -11.09
CA ALA A 42 -14.24 -1.32 -12.01
C ALA A 42 -14.43 -2.64 -11.24
N ILE A 43 -13.55 -2.93 -10.28
CA ILE A 43 -13.65 -4.10 -9.39
C ILE A 43 -14.99 -4.14 -8.66
N GLN A 44 -15.49 -3.01 -8.13
CA GLN A 44 -16.80 -2.97 -7.45
C GLN A 44 -17.96 -3.34 -8.39
N TYR A 45 -17.95 -2.87 -9.63
CA TYR A 45 -18.97 -3.26 -10.61
C TYR A 45 -18.85 -4.74 -10.98
N PHE A 46 -17.65 -5.27 -11.15
CA PHE A 46 -17.47 -6.69 -11.42
C PHE A 46 -17.88 -7.57 -10.24
N ASN A 47 -17.64 -7.14 -8.99
CA ASN A 47 -18.15 -7.82 -7.79
C ASN A 47 -19.68 -7.91 -7.81
N GLN A 48 -20.38 -6.83 -8.18
CA GLN A 48 -21.84 -6.83 -8.30
C GLN A 48 -22.32 -7.79 -9.40
N ALA A 49 -21.65 -7.79 -10.56
CA ALA A 49 -21.97 -8.71 -11.66
C ALA A 49 -21.74 -10.19 -11.26
N ILE A 50 -20.62 -10.48 -10.59
CA ILE A 50 -20.29 -11.82 -10.06
C ILE A 50 -21.33 -12.26 -9.03
N LYS A 51 -21.70 -11.40 -8.09
CA LYS A 51 -22.72 -11.70 -7.07
C LYS A 51 -24.07 -12.02 -7.69
N ALA A 52 -24.45 -11.31 -8.75
CA ALA A 52 -25.71 -11.55 -9.45
C ALA A 52 -25.67 -12.80 -10.35
N LYS A 53 -24.55 -13.05 -11.05
CA LYS A 53 -24.38 -14.20 -11.96
C LYS A 53 -22.96 -14.80 -11.84
N PRO A 54 -22.72 -15.68 -10.84
CA PRO A 54 -21.39 -16.23 -10.57
C PRO A 54 -20.82 -17.13 -11.68
N TYR A 55 -21.65 -17.58 -12.62
CA TYR A 55 -21.27 -18.45 -13.73
C TYR A 55 -20.72 -17.71 -14.96
N LEU A 56 -20.81 -16.37 -14.99
CA LEU A 56 -20.23 -15.59 -16.10
C LEU A 56 -18.71 -15.51 -15.95
N ALA A 57 -17.97 -15.88 -16.99
CA ALA A 57 -16.51 -15.80 -16.99
C ALA A 57 -15.99 -14.35 -17.11
N GLU A 58 -16.65 -13.52 -17.91
CA GLU A 58 -16.19 -12.16 -18.25
C GLU A 58 -15.97 -11.24 -17.03
N PRO A 59 -16.86 -11.19 -16.02
CA PRO A 59 -16.64 -10.35 -14.84
C PRO A 59 -15.36 -10.71 -14.07
N TYR A 60 -15.03 -12.01 -13.95
CA TYR A 60 -13.79 -12.44 -13.30
C TYR A 60 -12.58 -11.99 -14.11
N PHE A 61 -12.62 -12.17 -15.43
CA PHE A 61 -11.54 -11.73 -16.31
C PHE A 61 -11.29 -10.23 -16.24
N TYR A 62 -12.34 -9.41 -16.35
CA TYR A 62 -12.18 -7.96 -16.28
C TYR A 62 -11.75 -7.48 -14.89
N ARG A 63 -12.17 -8.17 -13.82
CA ARG A 63 -11.66 -7.94 -12.47
C ARG A 63 -10.18 -8.31 -12.34
N ALA A 64 -9.75 -9.39 -12.98
CA ALA A 64 -8.34 -9.76 -13.07
C ALA A 64 -7.50 -8.67 -13.76
N ILE A 65 -7.98 -8.09 -14.86
CA ILE A 65 -7.27 -6.98 -15.52
C ILE A 65 -7.12 -5.79 -14.58
N ALA A 66 -8.19 -5.42 -13.86
CA ALA A 66 -8.13 -4.33 -12.89
C ALA A 66 -7.11 -4.60 -11.77
N LYS A 67 -7.07 -5.83 -11.24
CA LYS A 67 -6.09 -6.26 -10.22
C LYS A 67 -4.66 -6.29 -10.75
N TYR A 68 -4.45 -6.72 -11.99
CA TYR A 68 -3.13 -6.74 -12.63
C TYR A 68 -2.56 -5.33 -12.68
N TYR A 69 -3.42 -4.37 -13.04
CA TYR A 69 -3.12 -2.95 -13.02
C TYR A 69 -3.08 -2.32 -11.62
N LEU A 70 -3.18 -3.09 -10.56
CA LEU A 70 -2.92 -2.64 -9.19
C LEU A 70 -1.73 -3.39 -8.57
N ASP A 71 -0.96 -4.10 -9.41
CA ASP A 71 0.14 -5.00 -9.04
C ASP A 71 -0.30 -6.13 -8.09
N ASP A 72 -1.62 -6.42 -8.00
CA ASP A 72 -2.14 -7.61 -7.33
C ASP A 72 -2.08 -8.82 -8.28
N PHE A 73 -0.86 -9.25 -8.57
CA PHE A 73 -0.59 -10.36 -9.49
C PHE A 73 -1.18 -11.68 -8.99
N LYS A 74 -1.17 -11.92 -7.68
CA LYS A 74 -1.77 -13.14 -7.13
C LYS A 74 -3.29 -13.13 -7.27
N GLY A 75 -3.95 -12.01 -6.93
CA GLY A 75 -5.39 -11.88 -7.15
C GLY A 75 -5.80 -11.90 -8.63
N THR A 76 -4.90 -11.46 -9.53
CA THR A 76 -5.07 -11.61 -10.98
C THR A 76 -5.05 -13.08 -11.40
N GLU A 77 -4.08 -13.86 -10.90
CA GLU A 77 -3.98 -15.29 -11.19
C GLU A 77 -5.24 -16.04 -10.72
N ASP A 78 -5.72 -15.73 -9.52
CA ASP A 78 -6.89 -16.36 -8.92
C ASP A 78 -8.15 -16.05 -9.74
N ASP A 79 -8.37 -14.79 -10.14
CA ASP A 79 -9.52 -14.39 -10.95
C ASP A 79 -9.45 -14.95 -12.39
N CYS A 80 -8.27 -15.04 -12.99
CA CYS A 80 -8.12 -15.69 -14.29
C CYS A 80 -8.43 -17.19 -14.18
N SER A 81 -8.02 -17.84 -13.10
CA SER A 81 -8.34 -19.25 -12.85
C SER A 81 -9.85 -19.46 -12.72
N LEU A 82 -10.54 -18.59 -11.96
CA LEU A 82 -12.01 -18.60 -11.89
C LEU A 82 -12.66 -18.34 -13.26
N ALA A 83 -12.14 -17.40 -14.05
CA ALA A 83 -12.65 -17.16 -15.40
C ALA A 83 -12.54 -18.41 -16.30
N LEU A 84 -11.40 -19.11 -16.22
CA LEU A 84 -11.10 -20.30 -17.01
C LEU A 84 -11.90 -21.54 -16.58
N GLU A 85 -12.22 -21.68 -15.28
CA GLU A 85 -13.16 -22.71 -14.81
C GLU A 85 -14.53 -22.58 -15.47
N ARG A 86 -14.95 -21.35 -15.78
CA ARG A 86 -16.25 -21.02 -16.37
C ARG A 86 -16.21 -21.04 -17.89
N ASN A 87 -15.09 -20.60 -18.48
CA ASN A 87 -14.85 -20.64 -19.92
C ASN A 87 -13.39 -21.04 -20.23
N PRO A 88 -13.13 -22.33 -20.46
CA PRO A 88 -11.79 -22.83 -20.78
C PRO A 88 -11.23 -22.37 -22.13
N PHE A 89 -12.05 -21.79 -23.01
CA PHE A 89 -11.60 -21.35 -24.35
C PHE A 89 -11.16 -19.89 -24.39
N MET A 90 -11.10 -19.24 -23.23
CA MET A 90 -10.76 -17.83 -23.14
C MET A 90 -9.23 -17.63 -23.14
N SER A 91 -8.61 -17.69 -24.32
CA SER A 91 -7.15 -17.55 -24.49
C SER A 91 -6.55 -16.32 -23.79
N ARG A 92 -7.28 -15.20 -23.80
CA ARG A 92 -6.86 -13.98 -23.11
C ARG A 92 -6.73 -14.13 -21.58
N ALA A 93 -7.48 -15.03 -20.94
CA ALA A 93 -7.28 -15.32 -19.52
C ALA A 93 -6.03 -16.15 -19.27
N TYR A 94 -5.68 -17.08 -20.16
CA TYR A 94 -4.39 -17.77 -20.07
C TYR A 94 -3.22 -16.78 -20.23
N GLN A 95 -3.27 -15.90 -21.22
CA GLN A 95 -2.25 -14.85 -21.42
C GLN A 95 -2.10 -13.96 -20.19
N LEU A 96 -3.21 -13.42 -19.66
CA LEU A 96 -3.17 -12.55 -18.47
C LEU A 96 -2.70 -13.30 -17.21
N ARG A 97 -3.09 -14.56 -17.05
CA ARG A 97 -2.60 -15.40 -15.94
C ARG A 97 -1.11 -15.69 -16.08
N ALA A 98 -0.63 -15.91 -17.29
CA ALA A 98 0.79 -16.09 -17.58
C ALA A 98 1.59 -14.83 -17.22
N ASP A 99 1.11 -13.64 -17.61
CA ASP A 99 1.73 -12.36 -17.24
C ASP A 99 1.76 -12.18 -15.71
N ALA A 100 0.66 -12.49 -15.02
CA ALA A 100 0.59 -12.42 -13.57
C ALA A 100 1.54 -13.41 -12.87
N ARG A 101 1.71 -14.62 -13.43
CA ARG A 101 2.67 -15.62 -12.93
C ARG A 101 4.12 -15.21 -13.19
N GLN A 102 4.41 -14.65 -14.36
CA GLN A 102 5.71 -14.09 -14.70
C GLN A 102 6.13 -13.00 -13.71
N ASN A 103 5.23 -12.07 -13.36
CA ASN A 103 5.50 -11.03 -12.35
C ASN A 103 5.67 -11.58 -10.92
N GLN A 104 5.23 -12.82 -10.66
CA GLN A 104 5.47 -13.54 -9.41
C GLN A 104 6.72 -14.46 -9.49
N ASN A 105 7.53 -14.35 -10.55
CA ASN A 105 8.66 -15.23 -10.86
C ASN A 105 8.29 -16.72 -11.06
N ASN A 106 7.00 -17.02 -11.27
CA ASN A 106 6.53 -18.36 -11.63
C ASN A 106 6.60 -18.55 -13.16
N TYR A 107 7.83 -18.66 -13.68
CA TYR A 107 8.10 -18.77 -15.12
C TYR A 107 7.52 -20.04 -15.74
N ASP A 108 7.60 -21.18 -15.04
CA ASP A 108 7.07 -22.45 -15.55
C ASP A 108 5.54 -22.40 -15.71
N GLY A 109 4.83 -21.90 -14.70
CA GLY A 109 3.39 -21.73 -14.78
C GLY A 109 2.94 -20.70 -15.83
N ALA A 110 3.77 -19.70 -16.14
CA ALA A 110 3.53 -18.78 -17.25
C ALA A 110 3.67 -19.47 -18.61
N LEU A 111 4.73 -20.29 -18.78
CA LEU A 111 4.94 -21.05 -20.01
C LEU A 111 3.87 -22.11 -20.25
N ASP A 112 3.34 -22.75 -19.19
CA ASP A 112 2.21 -23.68 -19.31
C ASP A 112 0.96 -23.00 -19.89
N ASP A 113 0.64 -21.79 -19.43
CA ASP A 113 -0.50 -21.02 -19.94
C ASP A 113 -0.29 -20.53 -21.39
N TYR A 114 0.94 -20.10 -21.71
CA TYR A 114 1.28 -19.75 -23.10
C TYR A 114 1.22 -20.95 -24.03
N LYS A 115 1.66 -22.11 -23.58
CA LYS A 115 1.55 -23.36 -24.33
C LYS A 115 0.09 -23.69 -24.66
N VAL A 116 -0.82 -23.62 -23.68
CA VAL A 116 -2.26 -23.81 -23.94
C VAL A 116 -2.78 -22.81 -24.97
N THR A 117 -2.33 -21.55 -24.88
CA THR A 117 -2.71 -20.52 -25.87
C THR A 117 -2.22 -20.88 -27.27
N LEU A 118 -0.99 -21.36 -27.41
CA LEU A 118 -0.39 -21.75 -28.69
C LEU A 118 -0.96 -23.07 -29.23
N ASP A 119 -1.42 -23.99 -28.37
CA ASP A 119 -2.12 -25.20 -28.79
C ASP A 119 -3.47 -24.86 -29.47
N ILE A 120 -4.16 -23.81 -28.99
CA ILE A 120 -5.42 -23.32 -29.58
C ILE A 120 -5.15 -22.39 -30.78
N TYR A 121 -4.17 -21.50 -30.65
CA TYR A 121 -3.81 -20.48 -31.63
C TYR A 121 -2.29 -20.52 -31.92
N PRO A 122 -1.81 -21.43 -32.80
CA PRO A 122 -0.37 -21.64 -33.03
C PRO A 122 0.42 -20.43 -33.53
N ASN A 123 -0.28 -19.47 -34.14
CA ASN A 123 0.28 -18.24 -34.66
C ASN A 123 0.00 -17.04 -33.74
N ASP A 124 -0.46 -17.24 -32.50
CA ASP A 124 -0.73 -16.13 -31.59
C ASP A 124 0.55 -15.33 -31.31
N LYS A 125 0.58 -14.11 -31.84
CA LYS A 125 1.75 -13.22 -31.80
C LYS A 125 2.17 -12.91 -30.37
N PHE A 126 1.21 -12.69 -29.46
CA PHE A 126 1.45 -12.30 -28.07
C PHE A 126 2.02 -13.48 -27.28
N ALA A 127 1.45 -14.67 -27.44
CA ALA A 127 1.96 -15.86 -26.77
C ALA A 127 3.37 -16.24 -27.24
N LEU A 128 3.67 -16.12 -28.55
CA LEU A 128 5.01 -16.40 -29.08
C LEU A 128 6.07 -15.42 -28.53
N ILE A 129 5.80 -14.12 -28.55
CA ILE A 129 6.77 -13.13 -28.05
C ILE A 129 6.97 -13.25 -26.54
N ASN A 130 5.89 -13.40 -25.77
CA ASN A 130 5.99 -13.49 -24.32
C ASN A 130 6.62 -14.82 -23.86
N SER A 131 6.39 -15.93 -24.57
CA SER A 131 7.14 -17.18 -24.33
C SER A 131 8.65 -16.99 -24.54
N GLY A 132 9.03 -16.21 -25.57
CA GLY A 132 10.41 -15.80 -25.78
C GLY A 132 10.97 -15.00 -24.59
N ILE A 133 10.24 -13.98 -24.14
CA ILE A 133 10.64 -13.11 -23.02
C ILE A 133 10.76 -13.88 -21.70
N VAL A 134 9.78 -14.74 -21.37
CA VAL A 134 9.81 -15.56 -20.16
C VAL A 134 11.01 -16.50 -20.16
N ASN A 135 11.35 -17.11 -21.30
CA ASN A 135 12.55 -17.95 -21.41
C ASN A 135 13.84 -17.15 -21.29
N ILE A 136 13.91 -15.90 -21.80
CA ILE A 136 15.04 -14.99 -21.55
C ILE A 136 15.22 -14.76 -20.04
N GLN A 137 14.14 -14.46 -19.31
CA GLN A 137 14.17 -14.23 -17.86
C GLN A 137 14.58 -15.50 -17.08
N LYS A 138 14.11 -16.67 -17.52
CA LYS A 138 14.51 -17.98 -17.00
C LYS A 138 15.97 -18.36 -17.36
N LYS A 139 16.62 -17.58 -18.22
CA LYS A 139 17.95 -17.85 -18.81
C LYS A 139 18.00 -19.10 -19.71
N ASP A 140 16.85 -19.56 -20.19
CA ASP A 140 16.74 -20.59 -21.22
C ASP A 140 16.80 -19.95 -22.61
N TYR A 141 18.01 -19.57 -23.00
CA TYR A 141 18.23 -18.82 -24.23
C TYR A 141 17.98 -19.63 -25.51
N GLU A 142 18.01 -20.96 -25.43
CA GLU A 142 17.74 -21.83 -26.58
C GLU A 142 16.24 -21.88 -26.91
N GLU A 143 15.40 -22.09 -25.90
CA GLU A 143 13.95 -22.06 -26.08
C GLU A 143 13.46 -20.66 -26.47
N ALA A 144 13.99 -19.62 -25.84
CA ALA A 144 13.68 -18.24 -26.22
C ALA A 144 13.94 -17.98 -27.72
N GLU A 145 15.07 -18.46 -28.23
CA GLU A 145 15.44 -18.31 -29.64
C GLU A 145 14.45 -19.01 -30.58
N LYS A 146 13.98 -20.22 -30.21
CA LYS A 146 12.99 -20.98 -31.00
C LYS A 146 11.66 -20.25 -31.15
N TYR A 147 11.12 -19.72 -30.05
CA TYR A 147 9.87 -18.94 -30.08
C TYR A 147 10.01 -17.66 -30.90
N LEU A 148 11.08 -16.89 -30.69
CA LEU A 148 11.31 -15.63 -31.39
C LEU A 148 11.63 -15.82 -32.88
N ASN A 149 12.32 -16.90 -33.26
CA ASN A 149 12.52 -17.25 -34.67
C ASN A 149 11.20 -17.68 -35.33
N THR A 150 10.36 -18.43 -34.63
CA THR A 150 9.03 -18.79 -35.12
C THR A 150 8.15 -17.55 -35.32
N LEU A 151 8.14 -16.64 -34.34
CA LEU A 151 7.47 -15.34 -34.41
C LEU A 151 7.88 -14.55 -35.66
N LEU A 152 9.18 -14.38 -35.88
CA LEU A 152 9.69 -13.56 -36.98
C LEU A 152 9.61 -14.26 -38.35
N ARG A 153 9.49 -15.59 -38.39
CA ARG A 153 9.15 -16.31 -39.63
C ARG A 153 7.70 -16.04 -40.04
N ILE A 154 6.77 -16.00 -39.09
CA ILE A 154 5.34 -15.77 -39.34
C ILE A 154 5.07 -14.26 -39.56
N TYR A 155 5.73 -13.41 -38.78
CA TYR A 155 5.55 -11.96 -38.78
C TYR A 155 6.88 -11.23 -39.07
N PRO A 156 7.38 -11.28 -40.32
CA PRO A 156 8.72 -10.76 -40.68
C PRO A 156 8.87 -9.24 -40.59
N THR A 157 7.77 -8.50 -40.45
CA THR A 157 7.78 -7.03 -40.29
C THR A 157 7.43 -6.60 -38.86
N TYR A 158 7.44 -7.53 -37.89
CA TYR A 158 7.09 -7.20 -36.51
C TYR A 158 8.29 -6.66 -35.74
N THR A 159 8.41 -5.33 -35.70
CA THR A 159 9.51 -4.60 -35.05
C THR A 159 9.80 -5.07 -33.62
N GLN A 160 8.77 -5.27 -32.79
CA GLN A 160 8.96 -5.71 -31.40
C GLN A 160 9.58 -7.12 -31.31
N GLY A 161 9.30 -8.00 -32.28
CA GLY A 161 9.94 -9.32 -32.35
C GLY A 161 11.45 -9.23 -32.56
N PHE A 162 11.90 -8.28 -33.40
CA PHE A 162 13.33 -8.00 -33.57
C PHE A 162 13.94 -7.38 -32.32
N LEU A 163 13.24 -6.48 -31.63
CA LEU A 163 13.71 -5.92 -30.35
C LEU A 163 13.90 -7.01 -29.29
N SER A 164 12.90 -7.88 -29.08
CA SER A 164 13.00 -8.98 -28.13
C SER A 164 14.09 -10.00 -28.50
N ARG A 165 14.28 -10.29 -29.79
CA ARG A 165 15.37 -11.19 -30.23
C ARG A 165 16.74 -10.53 -30.14
N GLY A 166 16.84 -9.22 -30.37
CA GLY A 166 18.04 -8.44 -30.10
C GLY A 166 18.42 -8.48 -28.62
N ALA A 167 17.44 -8.29 -27.73
CA ALA A 167 17.62 -8.41 -26.27
C ALA A 167 18.07 -9.82 -25.85
N LEU A 168 17.49 -10.87 -26.43
CA LEU A 168 17.97 -12.25 -26.25
C LEU A 168 19.45 -12.40 -26.58
N TYR A 169 19.87 -11.94 -27.77
CA TYR A 169 21.27 -12.08 -28.19
C TYR A 169 22.22 -11.23 -27.34
N GLN A 170 21.76 -10.07 -26.88
CA GLN A 170 22.48 -9.26 -25.92
C GLN A 170 22.71 -10.01 -24.60
N GLU A 171 21.68 -10.65 -24.03
CA GLU A 171 21.81 -11.48 -22.82
C GLU A 171 22.69 -12.72 -23.05
N LYS A 172 22.73 -13.29 -24.27
CA LYS A 172 23.68 -14.35 -24.66
C LYS A 172 25.12 -13.86 -24.84
N GLY A 173 25.36 -12.54 -24.87
CA GLY A 173 26.64 -11.93 -25.22
C GLY A 173 26.95 -11.89 -26.72
N ASP A 174 26.05 -12.36 -27.59
CA ASP A 174 26.20 -12.27 -29.06
C ASP A 174 25.86 -10.86 -29.55
N THR A 175 26.82 -9.98 -29.36
CA THR A 175 26.67 -8.55 -29.66
C THR A 175 26.44 -8.29 -31.15
N LEU A 176 26.98 -9.12 -32.05
CA LEU A 176 26.82 -8.95 -33.50
C LEU A 176 25.36 -9.19 -33.91
N LYS A 177 24.78 -10.31 -33.49
CA LYS A 177 23.36 -10.59 -33.78
C LYS A 177 22.42 -9.61 -33.09
N ALA A 178 22.78 -9.11 -31.90
CA ALA A 178 22.01 -8.06 -31.25
C ALA A 178 21.96 -6.78 -32.11
N PHE A 179 23.10 -6.31 -32.65
CA PHE A 179 23.14 -5.18 -33.58
C PHE A 179 22.30 -5.42 -34.84
N ASP A 180 22.41 -6.59 -35.46
CA ASP A 180 21.66 -6.90 -36.68
C ASP A 180 20.14 -6.80 -36.45
N ASN A 181 19.66 -7.31 -35.32
CA ASN A 181 18.24 -7.24 -34.97
C ASN A 181 17.78 -5.80 -34.68
N TYR A 182 18.54 -5.02 -33.90
CA TYR A 182 18.20 -3.62 -33.64
C TYR A 182 18.26 -2.75 -34.91
N ASN A 183 19.21 -3.02 -35.81
CA ASN A 183 19.29 -2.36 -37.11
C ASN A 183 18.07 -2.67 -38.00
N GLU A 184 17.64 -3.94 -38.04
CA GLU A 184 16.44 -4.30 -38.80
C GLU A 184 15.17 -3.70 -38.17
N ALA A 185 15.09 -3.64 -36.83
CA ALA A 185 14.00 -2.96 -36.14
C ALA A 185 13.89 -1.47 -36.53
N ILE A 186 15.02 -0.74 -36.54
CA ILE A 186 15.08 0.68 -36.97
C ILE A 186 14.70 0.84 -38.45
N LYS A 187 15.14 -0.09 -39.29
CA LYS A 187 14.82 -0.07 -40.73
C LYS A 187 13.33 -0.30 -41.00
N LEU A 188 12.70 -1.21 -40.24
CA LEU A 188 11.27 -1.49 -40.34
C LEU A 188 10.41 -0.35 -39.77
N ASP A 189 10.83 0.24 -38.65
CA ASP A 189 10.15 1.37 -38.02
C ASP A 189 11.13 2.38 -37.44
N LYS A 190 11.37 3.45 -38.20
CA LYS A 190 12.25 4.57 -37.82
C LYS A 190 11.64 5.52 -36.79
N TYR A 191 10.36 5.33 -36.42
CA TYR A 191 9.67 6.14 -35.42
C TYR A 191 9.46 5.37 -34.11
N MET A 192 10.12 4.22 -33.96
CA MET A 192 10.13 3.44 -32.73
C MET A 192 11.32 3.85 -31.84
N PRO A 193 11.11 4.68 -30.79
CA PRO A 193 12.22 5.20 -29.98
C PRO A 193 13.01 4.10 -29.27
N GLN A 194 12.33 3.02 -28.83
CA GLN A 194 12.95 1.88 -28.14
C GLN A 194 14.04 1.23 -28.97
N SER A 195 13.90 1.18 -30.31
CA SER A 195 14.90 0.59 -31.20
C SER A 195 16.24 1.33 -31.16
N TYR A 196 16.19 2.66 -31.10
CA TYR A 196 17.37 3.49 -30.95
C TYR A 196 17.94 3.37 -29.53
N SER A 197 17.11 3.42 -28.50
CA SER A 197 17.57 3.29 -27.10
C SER A 197 18.30 1.97 -26.85
N MET A 198 17.76 0.85 -27.33
CA MET A 198 18.39 -0.47 -27.17
C MET A 198 19.71 -0.58 -27.94
N ARG A 199 19.79 -0.06 -29.17
CA ARG A 199 21.05 -0.02 -29.92
C ARG A 199 22.08 0.92 -29.29
N GLY A 200 21.64 2.05 -28.76
CA GLY A 200 22.47 3.01 -28.05
C GLY A 200 23.09 2.42 -26.79
N LEU A 201 22.33 1.66 -26.01
CA LEU A 201 22.85 0.91 -24.86
C LEU A 201 23.87 -0.16 -25.29
N LEU A 202 23.65 -0.84 -26.41
CA LEU A 202 24.62 -1.79 -26.95
C LEU A 202 25.94 -1.11 -27.36
N HIS A 203 25.85 0.08 -27.98
CA HIS A 203 27.03 0.92 -28.23
C HIS A 203 27.74 1.36 -26.95
N TYR A 204 26.98 1.68 -25.90
CA TYR A 204 27.52 2.03 -24.58
C TYR A 204 28.35 0.89 -23.97
N TYR A 205 27.83 -0.35 -23.98
CA TYR A 205 28.58 -1.51 -23.47
C TYR A 205 29.86 -1.79 -24.28
N LYS A 206 29.86 -1.46 -25.57
CA LYS A 206 31.06 -1.48 -26.42
C LYS A 206 32.00 -0.28 -26.22
N LYS A 207 31.68 0.64 -25.31
CA LYS A 207 32.40 1.89 -25.05
C LYS A 207 32.46 2.83 -26.26
N ASP A 208 31.56 2.65 -27.23
CA ASP A 208 31.36 3.55 -28.39
C ASP A 208 30.37 4.66 -28.01
N TYR A 209 30.81 5.54 -27.12
CA TYR A 209 29.94 6.53 -26.49
C TYR A 209 29.36 7.55 -27.48
N ASP A 210 30.05 7.85 -28.58
CA ASP A 210 29.55 8.81 -29.58
C ASP A 210 28.33 8.27 -30.32
N LYS A 211 28.37 6.99 -30.75
CA LYS A 211 27.19 6.36 -31.36
C LYS A 211 26.06 6.14 -30.35
N ALA A 212 26.42 5.78 -29.11
CA ALA A 212 25.43 5.63 -28.04
C ALA A 212 24.64 6.92 -27.79
N LEU A 213 25.34 8.07 -27.74
CA LEU A 213 24.71 9.39 -27.62
C LEU A 213 23.85 9.72 -28.84
N ALA A 214 24.33 9.48 -30.06
CA ALA A 214 23.57 9.76 -31.27
C ALA A 214 22.24 8.97 -31.32
N ASP A 215 22.26 7.69 -30.93
CA ASP A 215 21.07 6.87 -30.86
C ASP A 215 20.09 7.37 -29.79
N LEU A 216 20.56 7.74 -28.60
CA LEU A 216 19.67 8.29 -27.56
C LEU A 216 19.15 9.69 -27.91
N ASP A 217 19.93 10.51 -28.59
CA ASP A 217 19.46 11.80 -29.11
C ASP A 217 18.31 11.61 -30.09
N GLU A 218 18.40 10.62 -30.98
CA GLU A 218 17.33 10.29 -31.92
C GLU A 218 16.10 9.71 -31.21
N SER A 219 16.31 8.84 -30.23
CA SER A 219 15.24 8.31 -29.38
C SER A 219 14.47 9.42 -28.65
N ILE A 220 15.19 10.38 -28.04
CA ILE A 220 14.61 11.56 -27.37
C ILE A 220 13.93 12.51 -28.37
N ARG A 221 14.45 12.63 -29.60
CA ARG A 221 13.83 13.44 -30.66
C ARG A 221 12.46 12.87 -31.06
N ILE A 222 12.32 11.54 -31.06
CA ILE A 222 11.09 10.84 -31.41
C ILE A 222 10.09 10.90 -30.25
N ASP A 223 10.53 10.58 -29.03
CA ASP A 223 9.72 10.66 -27.80
C ASP A 223 10.44 11.47 -26.70
N PRO A 224 10.15 12.78 -26.59
CA PRO A 224 10.79 13.65 -25.62
C PRO A 224 10.22 13.54 -24.20
N LEU A 225 9.18 12.74 -23.98
CA LEU A 225 8.56 12.57 -22.66
C LEU A 225 9.10 11.33 -21.93
N GLN A 226 9.85 10.47 -22.61
CA GLN A 226 10.38 9.26 -22.00
C GLN A 226 11.61 9.54 -21.13
N SER A 227 11.40 9.60 -19.81
CA SER A 227 12.44 9.90 -18.82
C SER A 227 13.61 8.91 -18.84
N GLY A 228 13.37 7.63 -19.16
CA GLY A 228 14.41 6.59 -19.21
C GLY A 228 15.53 6.92 -20.20
N ASN A 229 15.20 7.54 -21.33
CA ASN A 229 16.19 7.92 -22.34
C ASN A 229 17.14 9.02 -21.84
N TYR A 230 16.64 9.98 -21.06
CA TYR A 230 17.48 11.01 -20.42
C TYR A 230 18.37 10.41 -19.33
N ILE A 231 17.87 9.46 -18.53
CA ILE A 231 18.69 8.74 -17.53
C ILE A 231 19.84 8.01 -18.22
N ASN A 232 19.55 7.24 -19.27
CA ASN A 232 20.55 6.50 -20.04
C ASN A 232 21.58 7.44 -20.70
N ARG A 233 21.13 8.56 -21.26
CA ARG A 233 22.03 9.54 -21.88
C ARG A 233 22.91 10.22 -20.85
N GLY A 234 22.36 10.55 -19.68
CA GLY A 234 23.10 11.09 -18.55
C GLY A 234 24.19 10.14 -18.06
N LEU A 235 23.92 8.84 -18.01
CA LEU A 235 24.90 7.80 -17.69
C LEU A 235 26.05 7.72 -18.72
N ILE A 236 25.73 7.81 -20.01
CA ILE A 236 26.74 7.80 -21.08
C ILE A 236 27.59 9.07 -21.02
N ARG A 237 26.98 10.23 -20.79
CA ARG A 237 27.70 11.51 -20.59
C ARG A 237 28.62 11.45 -19.38
N TYR A 238 28.16 10.90 -18.26
CA TYR A 238 29.00 10.63 -17.10
C TYR A 238 30.19 9.76 -17.46
N SER A 239 29.97 8.71 -18.25
CA SER A 239 31.03 7.79 -18.69
C SER A 239 32.06 8.45 -19.62
N LYS A 240 31.68 9.53 -20.32
CA LYS A 240 32.57 10.43 -21.09
C LYS A 240 33.18 11.57 -20.26
N ASN A 241 32.97 11.59 -18.93
CA ASN A 241 33.34 12.69 -18.03
C ASN A 241 32.63 14.03 -18.32
N ASP A 242 31.52 14.02 -19.05
CA ASP A 242 30.64 15.19 -19.21
C ASP A 242 29.66 15.27 -18.03
N LEU A 243 30.18 15.66 -16.86
CA LEU A 243 29.39 15.79 -15.63
C LEU A 243 28.27 16.83 -15.77
N ARG A 244 28.53 17.93 -16.49
CA ARG A 244 27.56 19.01 -16.68
C ARG A 244 26.39 18.54 -17.55
N GLY A 245 26.67 17.87 -18.67
CA GLY A 245 25.63 17.32 -19.53
C GLY A 245 24.87 16.17 -18.87
N ALA A 246 25.52 15.36 -18.02
CA ALA A 246 24.84 14.33 -17.23
C ALA A 246 23.85 14.94 -16.21
N MET A 247 24.28 15.96 -15.46
CA MET A 247 23.41 16.68 -14.53
C MET A 247 22.22 17.34 -15.24
N ALA A 248 22.44 17.93 -16.42
CA ALA A 248 21.36 18.55 -17.21
C ALA A 248 20.31 17.52 -17.68
N ASP A 249 20.72 16.30 -18.02
CA ASP A 249 19.77 15.23 -18.34
C ASP A 249 18.97 14.79 -17.11
N TYR A 250 19.59 14.67 -15.93
CA TYR A 250 18.87 14.37 -14.69
C TYR A 250 17.95 15.50 -14.24
N ASP A 251 18.33 16.77 -14.46
CA ASP A 251 17.44 17.92 -14.27
C ASP A 251 16.18 17.76 -15.14
N LYS A 252 16.35 17.40 -16.41
CA LYS A 252 15.22 17.17 -17.32
C LYS A 252 14.31 16.03 -16.87
N VAL A 253 14.87 14.95 -16.32
CA VAL A 253 14.08 13.85 -15.74
C VAL A 253 13.23 14.35 -14.58
N ILE A 254 13.80 15.18 -13.71
CA ILE A 254 13.12 15.72 -12.52
C ILE A 254 12.04 16.74 -12.92
N ASP A 255 12.23 17.48 -14.02
CA ASP A 255 11.20 18.35 -14.58
C ASP A 255 9.99 17.55 -15.12
N LEU A 256 10.26 16.40 -15.74
CA LEU A 256 9.21 15.50 -16.26
C LEU A 256 8.54 14.70 -15.14
N ASP A 257 9.30 14.33 -14.12
CA ASP A 257 8.88 13.49 -13.01
C ASP A 257 9.58 13.93 -11.71
N PRO A 258 8.94 14.85 -10.95
CA PRO A 258 9.52 15.39 -9.73
C PRO A 258 9.85 14.35 -8.65
N ASN A 259 9.29 13.14 -8.75
CA ASN A 259 9.45 12.07 -7.77
C ASN A 259 10.41 10.97 -8.25
N ASN A 260 11.10 11.16 -9.38
CA ASN A 260 12.04 10.17 -9.89
C ASN A 260 13.29 10.04 -8.99
N ILE A 261 13.35 8.96 -8.22
CA ILE A 261 14.42 8.73 -7.23
C ILE A 261 15.76 8.45 -7.89
N ILE A 262 15.77 7.74 -9.01
CA ILE A 262 16.99 7.40 -9.76
C ILE A 262 17.70 8.69 -10.18
N ALA A 263 16.99 9.62 -10.82
CA ALA A 263 17.56 10.89 -11.24
C ALA A 263 18.05 11.75 -10.07
N ARG A 264 17.30 11.79 -8.96
CA ARG A 264 17.70 12.53 -7.75
C ARG A 264 18.94 11.93 -7.09
N PHE A 265 18.99 10.62 -6.92
CA PHE A 265 20.14 9.92 -6.37
C PHE A 265 21.38 10.17 -7.24
N ASN A 266 21.27 9.96 -8.55
CA ASN A 266 22.38 10.14 -9.48
C ASN A 266 22.86 11.59 -9.50
N ARG A 267 21.94 12.56 -9.58
CA ARG A 267 22.30 13.98 -9.55
C ARG A 267 22.92 14.37 -8.21
N GLY A 268 22.44 13.85 -7.08
CA GLY A 268 23.03 14.06 -5.76
C GLY A 268 24.47 13.57 -5.68
N LEU A 269 24.74 12.37 -6.22
CA LEU A 269 26.09 11.83 -6.30
C LEU A 269 27.01 12.68 -7.18
N LEU A 270 26.54 13.11 -8.36
CA LEU A 270 27.32 13.99 -9.25
C LEU A 270 27.56 15.38 -8.64
N ARG A 271 26.58 15.95 -7.94
CA ARG A 271 26.71 17.23 -7.23
C ARG A 271 27.77 17.15 -6.13
N SER A 272 27.78 16.06 -5.38
CA SER A 272 28.83 15.82 -4.38
C SER A 272 30.22 15.74 -5.02
N GLN A 273 30.37 15.09 -6.18
CA GLN A 273 31.65 15.00 -6.89
C GLN A 273 32.19 16.37 -7.34
N VAL A 274 31.31 17.33 -7.63
CA VAL A 274 31.70 18.71 -8.02
C VAL A 274 31.70 19.69 -6.83
N GLY A 275 31.44 19.22 -5.61
CA GLY A 275 31.40 20.03 -4.39
C GLY A 275 30.16 20.90 -4.20
N ASP A 276 29.06 20.66 -4.94
CA ASP A 276 27.76 21.31 -4.72
C ASP A 276 27.00 20.59 -3.58
N ASP A 277 27.65 20.52 -2.42
CA ASP A 277 27.29 19.67 -1.28
C ASP A 277 25.90 19.98 -0.71
N ASN A 278 25.55 21.26 -0.57
CA ASN A 278 24.22 21.65 -0.06
C ASN A 278 23.08 21.20 -0.97
N ARG A 279 23.27 21.26 -2.29
CA ARG A 279 22.24 20.77 -3.23
C ARG A 279 22.24 19.26 -3.36
N ALA A 280 23.39 18.62 -3.17
CA ALA A 280 23.46 17.17 -3.05
C ALA A 280 22.67 16.66 -1.84
N ILE A 281 22.81 17.31 -0.67
CA ILE A 281 22.02 17.00 0.53
C ILE A 281 20.51 17.12 0.23
N ALA A 282 20.07 18.19 -0.42
CA ALA A 282 18.66 18.37 -0.77
C ALA A 282 18.11 17.26 -1.70
N ASP A 283 18.93 16.75 -2.61
CA ASP A 283 18.55 15.59 -3.43
C ASP A 283 18.43 14.32 -2.59
N PHE A 284 19.41 14.02 -1.73
CA PHE A 284 19.36 12.86 -0.84
C PHE A 284 18.25 12.94 0.21
N ASP A 285 17.89 14.13 0.70
CA ASP A 285 16.74 14.32 1.58
C ASP A 285 15.44 13.86 0.91
N ILE A 286 15.29 14.15 -0.37
CA ILE A 286 14.12 13.71 -1.14
C ILE A 286 14.19 12.21 -1.40
N VAL A 287 15.37 11.67 -1.75
CA VAL A 287 15.54 10.20 -1.86
C VAL A 287 15.10 9.52 -0.57
N LEU A 288 15.60 9.96 0.58
CA LEU A 288 15.32 9.35 1.89
C LEU A 288 13.90 9.60 2.39
N LYS A 289 13.24 10.66 1.90
CA LYS A 289 11.81 10.86 2.12
C LYS A 289 10.98 9.76 1.44
N TYR A 290 11.38 9.31 0.26
CA TYR A 290 10.66 8.30 -0.51
C TYR A 290 11.13 6.87 -0.23
N GLU A 291 12.42 6.69 0.04
CA GLU A 291 13.07 5.42 0.35
C GLU A 291 13.77 5.53 1.72
N PRO A 292 13.03 5.48 2.83
CA PRO A 292 13.59 5.67 4.18
C PRO A 292 14.53 4.54 4.61
N ASN A 293 14.62 3.45 3.84
CA ASN A 293 15.56 2.35 4.06
C ASN A 293 16.69 2.35 3.01
N ASN A 294 16.93 3.46 2.31
CA ASN A 294 18.04 3.57 1.37
C ASN A 294 19.34 3.94 2.12
N TYR A 295 19.98 2.93 2.71
CA TYR A 295 21.20 3.10 3.50
C TYR A 295 22.39 3.63 2.70
N ILE A 296 22.42 3.38 1.39
CA ILE A 296 23.40 3.99 0.48
C ILE A 296 23.21 5.52 0.42
N ALA A 297 21.96 6.01 0.36
CA ALA A 297 21.67 7.44 0.39
C ALA A 297 22.02 8.06 1.75
N TYR A 298 21.75 7.37 2.86
CA TYR A 298 22.21 7.80 4.19
C TYR A 298 23.74 7.91 4.24
N PHE A 299 24.46 6.90 3.74
CA PHE A 299 25.92 6.93 3.75
C PHE A 299 26.48 8.08 2.93
N ASN A 300 26.03 8.26 1.68
CA ASN A 300 26.47 9.39 0.85
C ASN A 300 26.13 10.74 1.49
N ARG A 301 24.93 10.91 2.03
CA ARG A 301 24.54 12.15 2.74
C ARG A 301 25.41 12.40 3.97
N SER A 302 25.81 11.35 4.70
CA SER A 302 26.71 11.47 5.86
C SER A 302 28.10 12.01 5.48
N LEU A 303 28.65 11.54 4.36
CA LEU A 303 29.95 12.02 3.85
C LEU A 303 29.87 13.50 3.47
N ILE A 304 28.76 13.92 2.84
CA ILE A 304 28.55 15.30 2.41
C ILE A 304 28.31 16.22 3.61
N LYS A 305 27.51 15.78 4.60
CA LYS A 305 27.32 16.50 5.87
C LYS A 305 28.63 16.70 6.62
N ASN A 306 29.51 15.70 6.63
CA ASN A 306 30.86 15.83 7.19
C ASN A 306 31.67 16.93 6.48
N ASN A 307 31.60 16.99 5.13
CA ASN A 307 32.32 18.00 4.35
C ASN A 307 31.87 19.43 4.67
N ILE A 308 30.57 19.67 4.90
CA ILE A 308 30.04 20.99 5.27
C ILE A 308 30.13 21.29 6.78
N GLY A 309 30.67 20.37 7.58
CA GLY A 309 30.85 20.52 9.02
C GLY A 309 29.62 20.20 9.88
N ASP A 310 28.54 19.65 9.31
CA ASP A 310 27.41 19.09 10.06
C ASP A 310 27.77 17.70 10.61
N TYR A 311 28.69 17.68 11.58
CA TYR A 311 29.17 16.44 12.18
C TYR A 311 28.07 15.68 12.94
N LYS A 312 27.10 16.39 13.53
CA LYS A 312 25.99 15.76 14.24
C LYS A 312 25.08 15.01 13.28
N GLY A 313 24.61 15.68 12.23
CA GLY A 313 23.76 15.04 11.21
C GLY A 313 24.50 13.93 10.45
N ALA A 314 25.81 14.08 10.22
CA ALA A 314 26.64 13.03 9.63
C ALA A 314 26.68 11.77 10.51
N LEU A 315 26.87 11.92 11.83
CA LEU A 315 26.86 10.79 12.75
C LEU A 315 25.50 10.11 12.88
N GLU A 316 24.39 10.87 12.84
CA GLU A 316 23.03 10.32 12.86
C GLU A 316 22.77 9.41 11.64
N ASP A 317 23.08 9.90 10.44
CA ASP A 317 22.96 9.13 9.21
C ASP A 317 23.87 7.89 9.24
N LEU A 318 25.11 8.05 9.67
CA LEU A 318 26.09 6.97 9.68
C LEU A 318 25.80 5.89 10.73
N ASN A 319 25.26 6.27 11.89
CA ASN A 319 24.79 5.30 12.89
C ASN A 319 23.59 4.49 12.38
N THR A 320 22.72 5.11 11.58
CA THR A 320 21.60 4.41 10.92
C THR A 320 22.14 3.35 9.95
N VAL A 321 23.16 3.69 9.15
CA VAL A 321 23.83 2.73 8.24
C VAL A 321 24.50 1.59 9.01
N LEU A 322 25.31 1.92 10.02
CA LEU A 322 26.10 0.92 10.75
C LEU A 322 25.27 0.04 11.70
N ALA A 323 24.03 0.44 12.03
CA ALA A 323 23.09 -0.43 12.75
C ALA A 323 22.58 -1.56 11.86
N GLU A 324 22.37 -1.31 10.57
CA GLU A 324 21.94 -2.31 9.59
C GLU A 324 23.12 -3.10 9.00
N TYR A 325 24.23 -2.41 8.71
CA TYR A 325 25.44 -2.99 8.10
C TYR A 325 26.65 -2.92 9.05
N PRO A 326 26.72 -3.78 10.08
CA PRO A 326 27.81 -3.76 11.07
C PRO A 326 29.16 -4.21 10.50
N GLU A 327 29.19 -4.81 9.31
CA GLU A 327 30.42 -5.24 8.62
C GLU A 327 30.93 -4.20 7.60
N PHE A 328 30.19 -3.10 7.40
CA PHE A 328 30.56 -2.05 6.44
C PHE A 328 31.70 -1.17 6.97
N TYR A 329 32.93 -1.64 6.77
CA TYR A 329 34.14 -1.03 7.32
C TYR A 329 34.40 0.41 6.82
N GLN A 330 34.01 0.74 5.58
CA GLN A 330 34.11 2.11 5.06
C GLN A 330 33.25 3.09 5.88
N GLY A 331 32.10 2.63 6.39
CA GLY A 331 31.26 3.39 7.30
C GLY A 331 31.95 3.67 8.63
N PHE A 332 32.65 2.69 9.20
CA PHE A 332 33.43 2.89 10.43
C PHE A 332 34.64 3.81 10.21
N PHE A 333 35.32 3.75 9.05
CA PHE A 333 36.36 4.73 8.72
C PHE A 333 35.81 6.16 8.64
N ALA A 334 34.66 6.36 7.98
CA ALA A 334 34.00 7.66 7.95
C ALA A 334 33.63 8.15 9.36
N ARG A 335 33.15 7.25 10.23
CA ARG A 335 32.76 7.61 11.61
C ARG A 335 33.97 7.99 12.45
N ALA A 336 35.08 7.28 12.27
CA ALA A 336 36.34 7.59 12.92
C ALA A 336 36.86 8.98 12.52
N ASP A 337 36.79 9.34 11.23
CA ASP A 337 37.18 10.69 10.76
C ASP A 337 36.31 11.78 11.40
N ILE A 338 34.99 11.61 11.40
CA ILE A 338 34.07 12.58 12.02
C ILE A 338 34.35 12.74 13.52
N LYS A 339 34.50 11.62 14.25
CA LYS A 339 34.81 11.65 15.69
C LYS A 339 36.15 12.32 15.98
N LYS A 340 37.16 12.09 15.15
CA LYS A 340 38.45 12.76 15.23
C LYS A 340 38.29 14.28 15.05
N ARG A 341 37.49 14.72 14.08
CA ARG A 341 37.16 16.16 13.87
C ARG A 341 36.41 16.78 15.04
N GLN A 342 35.61 15.98 15.76
CA GLN A 342 34.94 16.37 17.01
C GLN A 342 35.81 16.22 18.26
N ASN A 343 37.09 15.87 18.12
CA ASN A 343 38.04 15.62 19.21
C ASN A 343 37.70 14.42 20.13
N ASP A 344 36.81 13.51 19.70
CA ASP A 344 36.59 12.20 20.32
C ASP A 344 37.64 11.20 19.81
N LEU A 345 38.88 11.37 20.28
CA LEU A 345 40.01 10.55 19.83
C LEU A 345 39.86 9.07 20.22
N LYS A 346 39.27 8.79 21.39
CA LYS A 346 39.06 7.40 21.87
C LYS A 346 38.01 6.68 21.03
N GLY A 347 36.89 7.34 20.74
CA GLY A 347 35.85 6.77 19.89
C GLY A 347 36.33 6.60 18.45
N ALA A 348 37.14 7.54 17.94
CA ALA A 348 37.75 7.45 16.62
C ALA A 348 38.72 6.27 16.50
N GLU A 349 39.61 6.08 17.48
CA GLU A 349 40.56 4.96 17.50
C GLU A 349 39.85 3.60 17.55
N ARG A 350 38.78 3.50 18.35
CA ARG A 350 37.96 2.27 18.42
C ARG A 350 37.33 1.93 17.07
N ASP A 351 36.70 2.90 16.41
CA ASP A 351 36.06 2.68 15.11
C ASP A 351 37.11 2.37 14.02
N PHE A 352 38.27 3.04 14.05
CA PHE A 352 39.36 2.80 13.12
C PHE A 352 39.94 1.38 13.24
N ASN A 353 40.18 0.92 14.47
CA ASN A 353 40.69 -0.43 14.72
C ASN A 353 39.68 -1.50 14.30
N TYR A 354 38.38 -1.27 14.56
CA TYR A 354 37.32 -2.14 14.08
C TYR A 354 37.30 -2.20 12.55
N ALA A 355 37.29 -1.06 11.87
CA ALA A 355 37.30 -0.97 10.42
C ALA A 355 38.49 -1.71 9.79
N ARG A 356 39.69 -1.58 10.37
CA ARG A 356 40.90 -2.29 9.90
C ARG A 356 40.80 -3.80 10.03
N ASN A 357 40.21 -4.28 11.11
CA ASN A 357 40.01 -5.72 11.31
C ASN A 357 39.02 -6.30 10.30
N GLU A 358 37.88 -5.62 10.07
CA GLU A 358 36.88 -6.04 9.09
C GLU A 358 37.40 -5.93 7.64
N GLU A 359 38.13 -4.85 7.31
CA GLU A 359 38.82 -4.72 6.02
C GLU A 359 39.78 -5.90 5.78
N SER A 360 40.58 -6.28 6.79
CA SER A 360 41.50 -7.40 6.67
C SER A 360 40.79 -8.74 6.49
N ARG A 361 39.62 -8.94 7.11
CA ARG A 361 38.79 -10.14 6.91
C ARG A 361 38.28 -10.22 5.47
N LYS A 362 37.67 -9.12 4.99
CA LYS A 362 37.12 -9.04 3.64
C LYS A 362 38.18 -9.25 2.56
N VAL A 363 39.37 -8.67 2.73
CA VAL A 363 40.49 -8.88 1.79
C VAL A 363 40.93 -10.34 1.74
N LYS A 364 40.92 -11.06 2.87
CA LYS A 364 41.22 -12.50 2.89
C LYS A 364 40.15 -13.31 2.16
N GLU A 365 38.88 -13.02 2.40
CA GLU A 365 37.76 -13.69 1.71
C GLU A 365 37.81 -13.49 0.19
N ILE A 366 38.14 -12.29 -0.28
CA ILE A 366 38.30 -12.00 -1.71
C ILE A 366 39.52 -12.73 -2.29
N SER A 367 40.63 -12.81 -1.55
CA SER A 367 41.84 -13.51 -2.01
C SER A 367 41.66 -15.02 -2.18
N GLU A 368 40.66 -15.61 -1.50
CA GLU A 368 40.31 -17.02 -1.60
C GLU A 368 39.36 -17.32 -2.78
N ASN A 369 38.86 -16.30 -3.48
CA ASN A 369 37.95 -16.46 -4.62
C ASN A 369 38.25 -15.41 -5.74
N PRO A 370 39.22 -15.66 -6.63
CA PRO A 370 39.83 -14.63 -7.50
C PRO A 370 38.99 -14.18 -8.70
N ASN A 371 37.74 -14.62 -8.83
CA ASN A 371 36.86 -14.23 -9.93
C ASN A 371 36.00 -13.02 -9.55
N ALA A 372 36.62 -11.86 -9.41
CA ALA A 372 35.91 -10.58 -9.40
C ALA A 372 36.83 -9.49 -9.95
N GLU A 373 36.50 -8.95 -11.12
CA GLU A 373 36.47 -7.49 -11.36
C GLU A 373 36.09 -7.20 -12.82
N GLU A 374 34.87 -6.70 -13.02
CA GLU A 374 34.71 -5.51 -13.85
C GLU A 374 34.24 -4.40 -12.90
N LYS A 375 34.92 -3.24 -12.92
CA LYS A 375 34.49 -2.07 -12.14
C LYS A 375 33.27 -1.47 -12.81
N ASP A 376 32.10 -2.01 -12.48
CA ASP A 376 30.82 -1.45 -12.89
C ASP A 376 30.72 0.02 -12.44
N LYS A 377 30.20 0.87 -13.32
CA LYS A 377 29.92 2.28 -13.01
C LYS A 377 28.50 2.48 -12.45
N THR A 378 27.70 1.43 -12.47
CA THR A 378 26.27 1.45 -12.15
C THR A 378 25.85 0.31 -11.25
N ARG A 379 24.73 0.48 -10.56
CA ARG A 379 23.99 -0.56 -9.85
C ARG A 379 22.52 -0.46 -10.18
N GLU A 380 21.81 -1.58 -10.12
CA GLU A 380 20.35 -1.62 -10.20
C GLU A 380 19.73 -0.96 -8.96
N LYS A 381 18.47 -0.53 -9.07
CA LYS A 381 17.76 0.15 -7.98
C LYS A 381 17.49 -0.82 -6.83
N SER A 382 17.17 -2.07 -7.14
CA SER A 382 16.97 -3.14 -6.15
C SER A 382 18.25 -3.61 -5.46
N ASP A 383 19.43 -3.22 -5.96
CA ASP A 383 20.72 -3.61 -5.39
C ASP A 383 20.98 -2.84 -4.08
N LYS A 384 20.92 -3.58 -2.96
CA LYS A 384 21.10 -3.06 -1.59
C LYS A 384 22.52 -3.28 -1.05
N ASP A 385 23.47 -3.67 -1.91
CA ASP A 385 24.87 -3.81 -1.52
C ASP A 385 25.46 -2.45 -1.15
N ILE A 386 25.73 -2.26 0.15
CA ILE A 386 26.23 -1.00 0.71
C ILE A 386 27.62 -0.63 0.17
N ASP A 387 28.41 -1.60 -0.32
CA ASP A 387 29.72 -1.34 -0.91
C ASP A 387 29.65 -0.62 -2.26
N LYS A 388 28.50 -0.66 -2.93
CA LYS A 388 28.26 0.01 -4.21
C LYS A 388 27.80 1.46 -4.04
N PHE A 389 28.11 2.08 -2.91
CA PHE A 389 27.61 3.41 -2.56
C PHE A 389 28.03 4.53 -3.54
N ASN A 390 29.11 4.33 -4.27
CA ASN A 390 29.67 5.26 -5.24
C ASN A 390 29.18 5.03 -6.68
N LEU A 391 28.28 4.07 -6.92
CA LEU A 391 27.78 3.74 -8.25
C LEU A 391 26.49 4.51 -8.56
N LEU A 392 26.31 4.89 -9.83
CA LEU A 392 25.06 5.46 -10.30
C LEU A 392 23.96 4.40 -10.33
N VAL A 393 22.73 4.79 -10.00
CA VAL A 393 21.55 3.94 -10.04
C VAL A 393 20.99 3.89 -11.46
N VAL A 394 20.61 2.71 -11.91
CA VAL A 394 19.79 2.49 -13.10
C VAL A 394 18.49 1.78 -12.73
N ALA A 395 17.48 1.86 -13.59
CA ALA A 395 16.22 1.17 -13.36
C ALA A 395 16.43 -0.35 -13.43
N ASP A 396 15.61 -1.09 -12.67
CA ASP A 396 15.59 -2.54 -12.76
C ASP A 396 15.03 -2.95 -14.14
N LYS A 397 15.47 -4.09 -14.68
CA LYS A 397 15.14 -4.54 -16.05
C LYS A 397 13.62 -4.68 -16.34
N THR A 398 12.76 -4.58 -15.33
CA THR A 398 11.30 -4.82 -15.41
C THR A 398 10.42 -3.59 -15.17
N GLU A 399 10.95 -2.40 -14.84
CA GLU A 399 10.12 -1.22 -14.53
C GLU A 399 10.00 -0.25 -15.73
N GLU A 400 8.93 -0.31 -16.54
CA GLU A 400 8.45 0.86 -17.32
C GLU A 400 6.94 0.77 -17.68
N GLU A 401 6.03 1.32 -16.86
CA GLU A 401 4.73 1.86 -17.35
C GLU A 401 4.28 3.06 -16.50
N LYS A 402 4.01 4.20 -17.16
CA LYS A 402 3.40 5.39 -16.51
C LYS A 402 1.91 5.47 -16.86
N SER A 403 1.09 5.63 -15.82
CA SER A 403 -0.36 5.86 -15.86
C SER A 403 -0.70 7.22 -16.48
N LYS A 404 -1.81 7.33 -17.24
CA LYS A 404 -2.24 8.62 -17.83
C LYS A 404 -2.92 9.52 -16.80
N TYR A 405 -3.45 8.94 -15.73
CA TYR A 405 -4.11 9.63 -14.63
C TYR A 405 -3.34 9.43 -13.31
N ASN A 406 -3.08 10.52 -12.59
CA ASN A 406 -2.50 10.53 -11.24
C ASN A 406 -3.46 11.28 -10.30
N ASN A 407 -4.40 10.55 -9.69
CA ASN A 407 -5.26 11.09 -8.62
C ASN A 407 -5.37 10.06 -7.48
N ASN A 408 -5.83 10.47 -6.29
CA ASN A 408 -5.88 9.65 -5.08
C ASN A 408 -6.71 8.36 -5.22
N THR A 409 -7.57 8.24 -6.24
CA THR A 409 -8.47 7.10 -6.45
C THR A 409 -8.36 6.42 -7.82
N ARG A 410 -7.54 6.96 -8.75
CA ARG A 410 -7.45 6.48 -10.14
C ARG A 410 -6.00 6.32 -10.60
N GLY A 411 -5.79 5.39 -11.53
CA GLY A 411 -4.47 5.04 -12.04
C GLY A 411 -3.75 4.07 -11.11
N ARG A 412 -2.42 4.19 -11.06
CA ARG A 412 -1.53 3.36 -10.20
C ARG A 412 -1.61 3.77 -8.72
N ILE A 413 -2.77 3.62 -8.09
CA ILE A 413 -3.00 3.99 -6.68
C ILE A 413 -2.06 3.25 -5.70
N GLN A 414 -1.58 2.06 -6.06
CA GLN A 414 -0.62 1.29 -5.26
C GLN A 414 0.72 2.01 -5.09
N ASN A 415 1.04 2.97 -5.96
CA ASN A 415 2.24 3.80 -5.83
C ASN A 415 2.07 4.95 -4.83
N GLN A 416 0.88 5.14 -4.27
CA GLN A 416 0.65 6.17 -3.25
C GLN A 416 1.25 5.78 -1.91
N GLN A 417 1.81 6.77 -1.20
CA GLN A 417 2.27 6.57 0.17
C GLN A 417 1.09 6.67 1.14
N VAL A 418 0.68 5.53 1.66
CA VAL A 418 -0.36 5.43 2.68
C VAL A 418 0.27 5.16 4.05
N LYS A 419 -0.20 5.89 5.08
CA LYS A 419 0.19 5.63 6.48
C LYS A 419 -0.37 4.28 6.91
N LEU A 420 0.45 3.48 7.58
CA LEU A 420 0.05 2.15 8.08
C LEU A 420 -0.78 2.28 9.35
N ASN A 421 -2.03 2.70 9.19
CA ASN A 421 -3.02 2.83 10.27
C ASN A 421 -4.14 1.83 10.07
N LEU A 422 -4.77 1.40 11.17
CA LEU A 422 -6.02 0.64 11.10
C LEU A 422 -7.13 1.49 10.45
N GLU A 423 -8.04 0.84 9.72
CA GLU A 423 -9.32 1.43 9.34
C GLU A 423 -10.07 1.84 10.62
N PRO A 424 -10.81 2.97 10.61
CA PRO A 424 -11.46 3.49 11.80
C PRO A 424 -12.46 2.52 12.44
N ARG A 425 -12.68 2.70 13.74
CA ARG A 425 -13.69 1.96 14.53
C ARG A 425 -15.11 2.41 14.17
N PHE A 426 -16.07 1.50 14.31
CA PHE A 426 -17.47 1.82 14.09
C PHE A 426 -18.08 2.51 15.29
N ILE A 427 -19.00 3.43 15.02
CA ILE A 427 -19.77 4.17 16.01
C ILE A 427 -21.23 4.25 15.58
N VAL A 428 -22.13 4.30 16.55
CA VAL A 428 -23.53 4.66 16.31
C VAL A 428 -23.65 6.16 16.53
N THR A 429 -24.08 6.90 15.50
CA THR A 429 -24.13 8.38 15.51
C THR A 429 -25.22 8.87 14.54
N TYR A 430 -25.54 10.18 14.58
CA TYR A 430 -26.45 10.79 13.60
C TYR A 430 -25.72 11.27 12.33
N TYR A 431 -24.40 11.43 12.38
CA TYR A 431 -23.64 12.13 11.34
C TYR A 431 -22.53 11.27 10.75
N GLU A 432 -22.59 11.12 9.44
CA GLU A 432 -21.64 10.38 8.63
C GLU A 432 -21.06 11.31 7.57
N LYS A 433 -19.74 11.24 7.35
CA LYS A 433 -19.09 12.03 6.31
C LYS A 433 -19.55 11.54 4.94
N PRO A 434 -19.84 12.45 3.99
CA PRO A 434 -20.06 12.06 2.60
C PRO A 434 -18.80 11.38 2.07
N ASN A 435 -18.96 10.26 1.37
CA ASN A 435 -17.86 9.50 0.78
C ASN A 435 -18.05 9.43 -0.74
N ASP A 436 -17.03 9.85 -1.49
CA ASP A 436 -17.07 9.95 -2.96
C ASP A 436 -17.09 8.58 -3.64
N LEU A 437 -16.50 7.58 -2.98
CA LEU A 437 -16.61 6.16 -3.35
C LEU A 437 -17.73 5.57 -2.51
N ARG A 438 -18.85 5.19 -3.14
CA ARG A 438 -19.96 4.50 -2.45
C ARG A 438 -19.45 3.24 -1.75
N ARG A 439 -19.17 3.34 -0.45
CA ARG A 439 -19.04 2.17 0.43
C ARG A 439 -20.41 1.53 0.65
N PHE A 440 -20.40 0.26 1.08
CA PHE A 440 -21.59 -0.45 1.51
C PHE A 440 -22.35 0.38 2.58
N VAL A 441 -23.68 0.36 2.51
CA VAL A 441 -24.49 0.97 3.58
C VAL A 441 -24.49 -0.02 4.75
N TYR A 442 -23.79 0.31 5.82
CA TYR A 442 -23.76 -0.52 7.02
C TYR A 442 -25.14 -0.58 7.66
N TYR A 443 -25.55 -1.78 8.06
CA TYR A 443 -26.87 -2.04 8.61
C TYR A 443 -26.78 -2.76 9.94
N SER A 444 -27.62 -2.34 10.88
CA SER A 444 -27.83 -3.03 12.15
C SER A 444 -29.31 -3.07 12.47
N GLN A 445 -29.82 -4.27 12.70
CA GLN A 445 -31.19 -4.48 13.14
C GLN A 445 -31.46 -3.81 14.50
N LEU A 446 -30.46 -3.76 15.39
CA LEU A 446 -30.58 -3.08 16.68
C LEU A 446 -30.78 -1.57 16.52
N VAL A 447 -30.00 -0.95 15.62
CA VAL A 447 -30.08 0.49 15.34
C VAL A 447 -31.41 0.82 14.68
N ASP A 448 -31.86 0.00 13.71
CA ASP A 448 -33.16 0.17 13.06
C ASP A 448 -34.33 0.00 14.04
N ALA A 449 -34.28 -1.00 14.93
CA ALA A 449 -35.29 -1.21 15.96
C ALA A 449 -35.38 -0.01 16.92
N LEU A 450 -34.25 0.57 17.32
CA LEU A 450 -34.24 1.75 18.18
C LEU A 450 -34.79 2.99 17.45
N ASN A 451 -34.40 3.20 16.19
CA ASN A 451 -34.92 4.28 15.36
C ASN A 451 -36.45 4.22 15.21
N LYS A 452 -37.02 3.02 15.11
CA LYS A 452 -38.47 2.81 14.99
C LYS A 452 -39.27 3.22 16.24
N LYS A 453 -38.63 3.32 17.41
CA LYS A 453 -39.28 3.80 18.63
C LYS A 453 -39.65 5.30 18.56
N GLY A 454 -38.99 6.08 17.70
CA GLY A 454 -39.27 7.51 17.53
C GLY A 454 -38.90 8.41 18.71
N ILE A 455 -38.06 7.92 19.64
CA ILE A 455 -37.63 8.65 20.84
C ILE A 455 -36.42 9.57 20.54
N LEU A 456 -35.62 9.19 19.55
CA LEU A 456 -34.39 9.89 19.19
C LEU A 456 -34.71 11.14 18.33
N PRO A 457 -34.00 12.27 18.53
CA PRO A 457 -34.22 13.49 17.77
C PRO A 457 -33.92 13.32 16.27
N LYS A 458 -32.99 12.41 15.93
CA LYS A 458 -32.60 12.08 14.56
C LYS A 458 -32.44 10.56 14.44
N LYS A 459 -32.47 10.03 13.21
CA LYS A 459 -32.22 8.60 12.97
C LYS A 459 -30.73 8.30 13.13
N LEU A 460 -30.42 7.35 14.00
CA LEU A 460 -29.08 6.80 14.17
C LEU A 460 -28.65 5.97 12.97
N ARG A 461 -27.35 5.96 12.74
CA ARG A 461 -26.66 5.14 11.76
C ARG A 461 -25.44 4.51 12.42
N ILE A 462 -25.00 3.37 11.90
CA ILE A 462 -23.70 2.81 12.24
C ILE A 462 -22.72 3.13 11.12
N THR A 463 -21.56 3.70 11.45
CA THR A 463 -20.56 4.13 10.47
C THR A 463 -19.16 4.08 11.09
N ASN A 464 -18.14 3.94 10.26
CA ASN A 464 -16.73 4.16 10.62
C ASN A 464 -16.21 5.52 10.13
N SER A 465 -17.07 6.37 9.57
CA SER A 465 -16.72 7.68 9.04
C SER A 465 -17.57 8.78 9.68
N GLU A 466 -17.41 8.97 11.00
CA GLU A 466 -18.15 9.98 11.74
C GLU A 466 -17.81 11.41 11.27
N ALA A 467 -18.83 12.24 11.10
CA ALA A 467 -18.68 13.64 10.71
C ALA A 467 -18.55 14.56 11.94
N SER A 468 -17.70 15.59 11.83
CA SER A 468 -17.63 16.66 12.82
C SER A 468 -18.87 17.55 12.75
N LEU A 469 -19.32 18.03 13.91
CA LEU A 469 -20.45 18.94 14.00
C LEU A 469 -20.06 20.36 13.59
N ASN A 470 -21.01 21.08 12.99
CA ASN A 470 -20.95 22.53 12.88
C ASN A 470 -21.60 23.22 14.09
N GLU A 471 -21.39 24.52 14.23
CA GLU A 471 -21.89 25.31 15.37
C GLU A 471 -23.41 25.22 15.54
N PHE A 472 -24.17 25.26 14.44
CA PHE A 472 -25.63 25.14 14.46
C PHE A 472 -26.07 23.77 15.00
N GLN A 473 -25.44 22.69 14.55
CA GLN A 473 -25.71 21.34 15.03
C GLN A 473 -25.40 21.21 16.53
N ILE A 474 -24.30 21.79 16.99
CA ILE A 474 -23.94 21.80 18.43
C ILE A 474 -25.05 22.47 19.25
N GLN A 475 -25.56 23.62 18.80
CA GLN A 475 -26.67 24.31 19.46
C GLN A 475 -27.97 23.49 19.46
N GLU A 476 -28.28 22.78 18.35
CA GLU A 476 -29.41 21.84 18.31
C GLU A 476 -29.28 20.72 19.35
N HIS A 477 -28.07 20.18 19.53
CA HIS A 477 -27.80 19.14 20.52
C HIS A 477 -27.97 19.64 21.96
N PHE A 478 -27.50 20.84 22.29
CA PHE A 478 -27.75 21.43 23.61
C PHE A 478 -29.25 21.59 23.90
N LYS A 479 -30.02 22.06 22.92
CA LYS A 479 -31.47 22.16 23.06
C LYS A 479 -32.12 20.77 23.24
N SER A 480 -31.66 19.77 22.51
CA SER A 480 -32.12 18.39 22.64
C SER A 480 -31.84 17.82 24.05
N ILE A 481 -30.66 18.12 24.61
CA ILE A 481 -30.29 17.74 25.98
C ILE A 481 -31.28 18.33 26.99
N ASP A 482 -31.63 19.62 26.87
CA ASP A 482 -32.59 20.28 27.75
C ASP A 482 -33.98 19.63 27.65
N ASP A 483 -34.44 19.35 26.43
CA ASP A 483 -35.76 18.77 26.20
C ASP A 483 -35.85 17.31 26.66
N LEU A 484 -34.80 16.51 26.45
CA LEU A 484 -34.70 15.16 26.99
C LEU A 484 -34.62 15.17 28.52
N SER A 485 -33.91 16.13 29.12
CA SER A 485 -33.85 16.27 30.58
C SER A 485 -35.23 16.53 31.19
N LYS A 486 -36.06 17.37 30.56
CA LYS A 486 -37.46 17.57 30.98
C LYS A 486 -38.29 16.29 30.88
N GLN A 487 -38.10 15.51 29.82
CA GLN A 487 -38.79 14.23 29.64
C GLN A 487 -38.34 13.16 30.65
N ILE A 488 -37.05 13.15 31.01
CA ILE A 488 -36.52 12.25 32.03
C ILE A 488 -37.13 12.55 33.41
N VAL A 489 -37.32 13.83 33.75
CA VAL A 489 -38.00 14.23 34.99
C VAL A 489 -39.43 13.67 35.06
N SER A 490 -40.16 13.66 33.93
CA SER A 490 -41.52 13.10 33.90
C SER A 490 -41.57 11.57 33.78
N SER A 491 -40.52 10.94 33.25
CA SER A 491 -40.43 9.49 33.03
C SER A 491 -39.07 8.91 33.47
N PRO A 492 -38.73 8.93 34.76
CA PRO A 492 -37.39 8.61 35.27
C PRO A 492 -37.01 7.12 35.16
N SER A 493 -37.94 6.25 34.79
CA SER A 493 -37.69 4.81 34.59
C SER A 493 -37.52 4.43 33.11
N ASN A 494 -37.52 5.41 32.19
CA ASN A 494 -37.41 5.15 30.75
C ASN A 494 -35.95 5.11 30.31
N ALA A 495 -35.40 3.90 30.11
CA ALA A 495 -34.02 3.68 29.68
C ALA A 495 -33.69 4.33 28.31
N ASP A 496 -34.66 4.40 27.38
CA ASP A 496 -34.44 4.96 26.05
C ASP A 496 -34.18 6.47 26.10
N LEU A 497 -34.78 7.20 27.05
CA LEU A 497 -34.53 8.64 27.23
C LEU A 497 -33.12 8.92 27.74
N TYR A 498 -32.65 8.14 28.71
CA TYR A 498 -31.26 8.22 29.18
C TYR A 498 -30.28 7.88 28.05
N PHE A 499 -30.54 6.83 27.28
CA PHE A 499 -29.72 6.50 26.11
C PHE A 499 -29.69 7.64 25.09
N ALA A 500 -30.85 8.23 24.77
CA ALA A 500 -30.92 9.36 23.84
C ALA A 500 -30.08 10.54 24.35
N ARG A 501 -30.22 10.91 25.63
CA ARG A 501 -29.47 12.04 26.20
C ARG A 501 -27.96 11.75 26.29
N ALA A 502 -27.58 10.51 26.60
CA ALA A 502 -26.18 10.07 26.57
C ALA A 502 -25.54 10.25 25.18
N MET A 503 -26.28 9.95 24.12
CA MET A 503 -25.84 10.16 22.74
C MET A 503 -25.63 11.65 22.42
N GLU A 504 -26.54 12.52 22.88
CA GLU A 504 -26.38 13.98 22.72
C GLU A 504 -25.14 14.48 23.45
N TYR A 505 -24.92 14.05 24.70
CA TYR A 505 -23.72 14.39 25.47
C TYR A 505 -22.43 13.90 24.80
N MET A 506 -22.43 12.67 24.25
CA MET A 506 -21.29 12.14 23.51
C MET A 506 -20.93 13.03 22.30
N LEU A 507 -21.93 13.53 21.58
CA LEU A 507 -21.75 14.37 20.39
C LEU A 507 -21.18 15.76 20.71
N VAL A 508 -21.60 16.35 21.83
CA VAL A 508 -21.02 17.61 22.33
C VAL A 508 -19.74 17.40 23.17
N GLN A 509 -19.22 16.16 23.20
CA GLN A 509 -18.01 15.74 23.91
C GLN A 509 -18.04 15.90 25.45
N ASP A 510 -19.24 15.96 26.05
CA ASP A 510 -19.40 15.81 27.50
C ASP A 510 -19.42 14.32 27.86
N PHE A 511 -18.24 13.70 27.87
CA PHE A 511 -18.12 12.27 28.12
C PHE A 511 -18.52 11.86 29.54
N SER A 512 -18.33 12.73 30.53
CA SER A 512 -18.76 12.51 31.92
C SER A 512 -20.26 12.25 32.00
N SER A 513 -21.07 13.20 31.52
CA SER A 513 -22.53 13.09 31.55
C SER A 513 -23.02 11.96 30.65
N SER A 514 -22.35 11.74 29.51
CA SER A 514 -22.65 10.62 28.61
C SER A 514 -22.46 9.26 29.28
N ILE A 515 -21.35 9.05 30.00
CA ILE A 515 -21.07 7.81 30.73
C ILE A 515 -22.11 7.58 31.84
N GLU A 516 -22.47 8.62 32.59
CA GLU A 516 -23.48 8.51 33.65
C GLU A 516 -24.83 8.05 33.08
N ASP A 517 -25.30 8.70 32.00
CA ASP A 517 -26.57 8.37 31.38
C ASP A 517 -26.58 6.99 30.71
N PHE A 518 -25.48 6.57 30.06
CA PHE A 518 -25.38 5.21 29.53
C PHE A 518 -25.45 4.17 30.65
N ASN A 519 -24.74 4.39 31.76
CA ASN A 519 -24.83 3.49 32.91
C ASN A 519 -26.24 3.49 33.51
N LYS A 520 -26.93 4.63 33.52
CA LYS A 520 -28.31 4.71 33.99
C LYS A 520 -29.27 3.95 33.08
N ALA A 521 -29.12 4.07 31.76
CA ALA A 521 -29.89 3.31 30.79
C ALA A 521 -29.68 1.80 30.97
N ILE A 522 -28.43 1.36 31.18
CA ILE A 522 -28.06 -0.03 31.47
C ILE A 522 -28.65 -0.51 32.81
N GLN A 523 -28.68 0.35 33.83
CA GLN A 523 -29.28 0.01 35.12
C GLN A 523 -30.79 -0.26 35.00
N LEU A 524 -31.47 0.53 34.16
CA LEU A 524 -32.91 0.41 33.92
C LEU A 524 -33.26 -0.74 32.96
N ASP A 525 -32.41 -0.98 31.95
CA ASP A 525 -32.50 -2.12 31.04
C ASP A 525 -31.13 -2.81 30.89
N PRO A 526 -30.85 -3.86 31.69
CA PRO A 526 -29.59 -4.60 31.62
C PRO A 526 -29.36 -5.36 30.29
N LYS A 527 -30.36 -5.42 29.40
CA LYS A 527 -30.23 -6.02 28.06
C LYS A 527 -30.06 -4.96 26.97
N PHE A 528 -29.92 -3.68 27.32
CA PHE A 528 -29.74 -2.57 26.38
C PHE A 528 -28.39 -2.63 25.68
N THR A 529 -28.31 -3.47 24.65
CA THR A 529 -27.08 -3.83 23.95
C THR A 529 -26.36 -2.62 23.34
N LEU A 530 -27.10 -1.67 22.74
CA LEU A 530 -26.52 -0.45 22.18
C LEU A 530 -25.97 0.52 23.23
N ALA A 531 -26.48 0.49 24.47
CA ALA A 531 -25.95 1.30 25.55
C ALA A 531 -24.55 0.82 25.96
N TYR A 532 -24.36 -0.51 26.10
CA TYR A 532 -23.02 -1.08 26.32
C TYR A 532 -22.06 -0.78 25.16
N PHE A 533 -22.53 -0.87 23.91
CA PHE A 533 -21.69 -0.58 22.74
C PHE A 533 -21.21 0.88 22.73
N ASN A 534 -22.12 1.85 22.86
CA ASN A 534 -21.74 3.26 22.84
C ASN A 534 -20.99 3.68 24.11
N LEU A 535 -21.24 3.05 25.25
CA LEU A 535 -20.43 3.26 26.45
C LEU A 535 -18.96 2.86 26.21
N ALA A 536 -18.71 1.72 25.55
CA ALA A 536 -17.36 1.33 25.14
C ALA A 536 -16.73 2.35 24.17
N VAL A 537 -17.52 2.88 23.22
CA VAL A 537 -17.08 3.92 22.28
C VAL A 537 -16.73 5.23 23.00
N VAL A 538 -17.52 5.66 23.98
CA VAL A 538 -17.24 6.87 24.77
C VAL A 538 -15.95 6.72 25.57
N TYR A 539 -15.77 5.62 26.30
CA TYR A 539 -14.52 5.35 27.01
C TYR A 539 -13.32 5.36 26.05
N THR A 540 -13.51 4.83 24.85
CA THR A 540 -12.50 4.83 23.81
C THR A 540 -12.14 6.26 23.35
N LYS A 541 -13.14 7.12 23.09
CA LYS A 541 -12.92 8.52 22.72
C LYS A 541 -12.21 9.30 23.82
N GLN A 542 -12.60 9.07 25.08
CA GLN A 542 -11.96 9.68 26.24
C GLN A 542 -10.47 9.28 26.35
N LEU A 543 -10.16 8.00 26.16
CA LEU A 543 -8.79 7.50 26.13
C LEU A 543 -7.97 8.15 25.01
N ASP A 544 -8.51 8.20 23.79
CA ASP A 544 -7.79 8.80 22.65
C ASP A 544 -7.54 10.31 22.86
N LEU A 545 -8.45 11.03 23.51
CA LEU A 545 -8.24 12.44 23.86
C LEU A 545 -7.10 12.60 24.87
N LYS A 546 -7.06 11.77 25.91
CA LYS A 546 -5.97 11.78 26.92
C LYS A 546 -4.62 11.50 26.30
N GLU A 547 -4.54 10.54 25.38
CA GLU A 547 -3.29 10.20 24.68
C GLU A 547 -2.80 11.32 23.74
N ASN A 548 -3.73 12.07 23.15
CA ASN A 548 -3.41 13.18 22.26
C ASN A 548 -3.11 14.50 23.01
N MET A 549 -3.22 14.53 24.35
CA MET A 549 -2.88 15.70 25.17
C MET A 549 -1.36 15.87 25.32
N PRO A 550 -0.83 17.11 25.19
CA PRO A 550 0.58 17.42 25.47
C PRO A 550 1.04 16.93 26.84
N GLU A 551 2.28 16.44 26.95
CA GLU A 551 2.82 15.81 28.18
C GLU A 551 2.72 16.69 29.45
N TYR A 552 2.74 18.01 29.31
CA TYR A 552 2.66 18.92 30.46
C TYR A 552 1.24 18.98 31.04
N GLU A 553 0.19 18.81 30.22
CA GLU A 553 -1.21 18.77 30.66
C GLU A 553 -1.54 17.43 31.33
N ARG A 554 -0.97 16.31 30.84
CA ARG A 554 -1.14 14.98 31.45
C ARG A 554 -0.66 14.89 32.91
N ARG A 555 0.39 15.63 33.28
CA ARG A 555 0.91 15.64 34.68
C ARG A 555 0.00 16.39 35.66
N ASN A 556 -0.78 17.36 35.19
CA ASN A 556 -1.67 18.12 36.07
C ASN A 556 -2.90 17.30 36.47
N GLU A 557 -3.49 16.51 35.56
CA GLU A 557 -4.59 15.59 35.90
C GLU A 557 -4.15 14.48 36.87
N GLN A 558 -2.92 13.97 36.74
CA GLN A 558 -2.42 12.92 37.61
C GLN A 558 -2.19 13.41 39.06
N ASN A 559 -1.94 14.72 39.24
CA ASN A 559 -1.87 15.37 40.55
C ASN A 559 -3.25 15.60 41.17
N ASP A 560 -4.29 15.86 40.38
CA ASP A 560 -5.67 16.01 40.87
C ASP A 560 -6.27 14.67 41.36
N ILE A 561 -5.89 13.55 40.73
CA ILE A 561 -6.29 12.21 41.19
C ILE A 561 -5.66 11.86 42.56
N LEU A 562 -4.43 12.32 42.81
CA LEU A 562 -3.74 12.16 44.11
C LEU A 562 -4.29 13.08 45.21
N GLY A 563 -4.97 14.18 44.85
CA GLY A 563 -5.62 15.10 45.79
C GLY A 563 -6.94 14.58 46.38
N LEU A 564 -7.62 13.66 45.68
CA LEU A 564 -8.92 13.09 46.07
C LEU A 564 -8.83 11.85 46.97
N SER A 565 -7.64 11.30 47.20
CA SER A 565 -7.41 10.14 48.09
C SER A 565 -7.02 10.52 49.53
N SER A 566 -7.57 11.61 50.07
CA SER A 566 -7.40 12.01 51.48
C SER A 566 -8.52 11.47 52.38
N ALA A 567 -8.95 10.22 52.15
CA ALA A 567 -9.82 9.48 53.07
C ALA A 567 -9.04 8.36 53.76
N LYS A 568 -8.68 8.61 55.03
CA LYS A 568 -8.25 7.68 56.11
C LYS A 568 -7.33 6.51 55.71
N LYS A 569 -6.04 6.66 56.03
CA LYS A 569 -5.08 5.55 56.12
C LYS A 569 -5.52 4.52 57.18
N ASP A 570 -5.83 3.31 56.73
CA ASP A 570 -5.91 2.12 57.56
C ASP A 570 -4.54 1.39 57.49
N PRO A 571 -3.83 1.16 58.61
CA PRO A 571 -2.50 0.58 58.59
C PRO A 571 -2.61 -0.95 58.49
N GLY A 572 -2.80 -1.47 57.28
CA GLY A 572 -2.92 -2.92 57.09
C GLY A 572 -2.90 -3.48 55.67
N ILE A 573 -2.57 -2.69 54.63
CA ILE A 573 -2.53 -3.20 53.25
C ILE A 573 -1.11 -3.03 52.68
N THR A 574 -0.45 -4.18 52.50
CA THR A 574 0.78 -4.32 51.72
C THR A 574 0.54 -3.86 50.29
N SER A 575 1.45 -3.01 49.81
CA SER A 575 1.60 -2.49 48.45
C SER A 575 1.23 -3.52 47.36
N THR A 576 -0.03 -3.54 46.93
CA THR A 576 -0.40 -3.96 45.58
C THR A 576 -0.12 -2.78 44.67
N ALA A 577 0.78 -2.96 43.71
CA ALA A 577 1.08 -1.97 42.68
C ALA A 577 -0.22 -1.41 42.10
N LEU A 578 -0.37 -0.08 42.11
CA LEU A 578 -1.46 0.61 41.45
C LEU A 578 -1.51 0.13 39.98
N PRO A 579 -2.66 -0.33 39.47
CA PRO A 579 -2.78 -0.72 38.07
C PRO A 579 -2.37 0.47 37.19
N ASP A 580 -1.60 0.19 36.15
CA ASP A 580 -1.35 1.16 35.07
C ASP A 580 -2.70 1.76 34.62
N PRO A 581 -2.91 3.09 34.74
CA PRO A 581 -4.18 3.73 34.44
C PRO A 581 -4.71 3.39 33.03
N GLY A 582 -3.82 3.25 32.05
CA GLY A 582 -4.20 2.87 30.68
C GLY A 582 -4.73 1.44 30.59
N LYS A 583 -4.18 0.52 31.40
CA LYS A 583 -4.63 -0.89 31.42
C LYS A 583 -6.05 -1.03 31.98
N TYR A 584 -6.38 -0.28 33.04
CA TYR A 584 -7.71 -0.28 33.62
C TYR A 584 -8.78 0.26 32.65
N GLU A 585 -8.47 1.33 31.92
CA GLU A 585 -9.38 1.92 30.92
C GLU A 585 -9.63 0.96 29.75
N HIS A 586 -8.60 0.25 29.27
CA HIS A 586 -8.78 -0.79 28.25
C HIS A 586 -9.65 -1.96 28.72
N ASP A 587 -9.47 -2.43 29.95
CA ASP A 587 -10.25 -3.54 30.52
C ASP A 587 -11.74 -3.19 30.62
N LEU A 588 -12.06 -1.93 30.97
CA LEU A 588 -13.43 -1.42 30.96
C LEU A 588 -14.04 -1.42 29.55
N ILE A 589 -13.29 -0.96 28.55
CA ILE A 589 -13.74 -0.97 27.14
C ILE A 589 -14.02 -2.40 26.68
N ILE A 590 -13.09 -3.32 26.92
CA ILE A 590 -13.22 -4.74 26.55
C ILE A 590 -14.40 -5.39 27.28
N LYS A 591 -14.59 -5.11 28.57
CA LYS A 591 -15.72 -5.62 29.35
C LYS A 591 -17.07 -5.24 28.74
N ASN A 592 -17.22 -3.99 28.31
CA ASN A 592 -18.43 -3.54 27.65
C ASN A 592 -18.66 -4.23 26.30
N TYR A 593 -17.63 -4.37 25.46
CA TYR A 593 -17.76 -5.14 24.22
C TYR A 593 -18.06 -6.63 24.46
N ASN A 594 -17.48 -7.25 25.50
CA ASN A 594 -17.82 -8.62 25.89
C ASN A 594 -19.31 -8.73 26.23
N LYS A 595 -19.87 -7.74 26.94
CA LYS A 595 -21.30 -7.74 27.27
C LYS A 595 -22.19 -7.56 26.05
N VAL A 596 -21.78 -6.72 25.09
CA VAL A 596 -22.48 -6.59 23.79
C VAL A 596 -22.52 -7.93 23.07
N ILE A 597 -21.39 -8.64 23.03
CA ILE A 597 -21.27 -9.95 22.37
C ILE A 597 -22.07 -11.03 23.09
N GLU A 598 -22.13 -11.00 24.42
CA GLU A 598 -22.97 -11.90 25.22
C GLU A 598 -24.47 -11.69 24.93
N LEU A 599 -24.90 -10.43 24.84
CA LEU A 599 -26.31 -10.08 24.61
C LEU A 599 -26.74 -10.26 23.14
N ASN A 600 -25.86 -9.95 22.19
CA ASN A 600 -26.08 -10.13 20.77
C ASN A 600 -24.81 -10.64 20.08
N PRO A 601 -24.65 -11.98 19.99
CA PRO A 601 -23.50 -12.59 19.33
C PRO A 601 -23.37 -12.22 17.84
N GLU A 602 -24.43 -11.80 17.16
CA GLU A 602 -24.42 -11.45 15.72
C GLU A 602 -23.99 -9.99 15.47
N PHE A 603 -23.78 -9.19 16.51
CA PHE A 603 -23.41 -7.78 16.36
C PHE A 603 -21.91 -7.62 16.04
N ILE A 604 -21.57 -7.76 14.74
CA ILE A 604 -20.19 -7.82 14.22
C ILE A 604 -19.29 -6.65 14.66
N TYR A 605 -19.86 -5.45 14.82
CA TYR A 605 -19.13 -4.23 15.15
C TYR A 605 -18.48 -4.28 16.53
N ALA A 606 -19.03 -5.04 17.48
CA ALA A 606 -18.40 -5.23 18.78
C ALA A 606 -17.11 -6.04 18.70
N TYR A 607 -17.08 -7.11 17.89
CA TYR A 607 -15.85 -7.87 17.65
C TYR A 607 -14.80 -7.00 16.97
N TYR A 608 -15.19 -6.29 15.91
CA TYR A 608 -14.27 -5.42 15.16
C TYR A 608 -13.67 -4.31 16.03
N ASN A 609 -14.50 -3.61 16.81
CA ASN A 609 -14.00 -2.57 17.70
C ASN A 609 -13.15 -3.14 18.85
N ARG A 610 -13.53 -4.28 19.44
CA ARG A 610 -12.74 -4.95 20.49
C ARG A 610 -11.38 -5.40 19.97
N ALA A 611 -11.32 -5.88 18.73
CA ALA A 611 -10.08 -6.23 18.05
C ALA A 611 -9.15 -5.02 17.90
N ALA A 612 -9.68 -3.86 17.52
CA ALA A 612 -8.89 -2.64 17.38
C ALA A 612 -8.31 -2.18 18.72
N ILE A 613 -9.03 -2.36 19.83
CA ILE A 613 -8.50 -2.09 21.17
C ILE A 613 -7.37 -3.07 21.54
N ARG A 614 -7.55 -4.37 21.27
CA ARG A 614 -6.50 -5.38 21.48
C ARG A 614 -5.26 -5.12 20.64
N TYR A 615 -5.43 -4.66 19.40
CA TYR A 615 -4.33 -4.22 18.55
C TYR A 615 -3.56 -3.06 19.21
N LYS A 616 -4.25 -2.06 19.75
CA LYS A 616 -3.65 -0.93 20.47
C LYS A 616 -2.86 -1.38 21.72
N GLN A 617 -3.30 -2.47 22.37
CA GLN A 617 -2.58 -3.11 23.48
C GLN A 617 -1.41 -4.01 23.03
N ASN A 618 -1.09 -4.05 21.73
CA ASN A 618 -0.13 -4.97 21.12
C ASN A 618 -0.48 -6.46 21.26
N ASP A 619 -1.73 -6.80 21.61
CA ASP A 619 -2.23 -8.18 21.59
C ASP A 619 -2.80 -8.53 20.21
N PHE A 620 -1.89 -8.62 19.23
CA PHE A 620 -2.24 -8.88 17.84
C PHE A 620 -2.90 -10.24 17.64
N ARG A 621 -2.56 -11.25 18.46
CA ARG A 621 -3.16 -12.59 18.37
C ARG A 621 -4.62 -12.56 18.79
N ALA A 622 -4.95 -11.90 19.90
CA ALA A 622 -6.34 -11.76 20.32
C ALA A 622 -7.14 -10.83 19.39
N ALA A 623 -6.49 -9.82 18.78
CA ALA A 623 -7.12 -9.00 17.74
C ALA A 623 -7.49 -9.84 16.51
N ILE A 624 -6.59 -10.69 16.01
CA ILE A 624 -6.85 -11.60 14.87
C ILE A 624 -8.04 -12.52 15.16
N LEU A 625 -8.15 -13.06 16.38
CA LEU A 625 -9.28 -13.91 16.75
C LEU A 625 -10.61 -13.16 16.70
N ASP A 626 -10.65 -11.92 17.20
CA ASP A 626 -11.86 -11.10 17.12
C ASP A 626 -12.22 -10.72 15.67
N TYR A 627 -11.24 -10.39 14.83
CA TYR A 627 -11.50 -10.16 13.41
C TYR A 627 -11.99 -11.43 12.70
N ASN A 628 -11.50 -12.62 13.08
CA ASN A 628 -12.04 -13.89 12.57
C ASN A 628 -13.51 -14.07 12.97
N GLU A 629 -13.89 -13.71 14.19
CA GLU A 629 -15.29 -13.76 14.63
C GLU A 629 -16.18 -12.78 13.87
N ALA A 630 -15.70 -11.57 13.61
CA ALA A 630 -16.42 -10.60 12.78
C ALA A 630 -16.63 -11.15 11.36
N LEU A 631 -15.58 -11.68 10.74
CA LEU A 631 -15.60 -12.22 9.37
C LEU A 631 -16.37 -13.53 9.23
N ARG A 632 -16.53 -14.31 10.30
CA ARG A 632 -17.38 -15.51 10.29
C ARG A 632 -18.85 -15.15 10.14
N ARG A 633 -19.26 -14.01 10.70
CA ARG A 633 -20.65 -13.52 10.69
C ARG A 633 -20.94 -12.70 9.46
N ASP A 634 -19.99 -11.88 9.03
CA ASP A 634 -20.06 -11.14 7.79
C ASP A 634 -18.77 -11.29 7.00
N SER A 635 -18.81 -12.19 6.01
CA SER A 635 -17.69 -12.43 5.12
C SER A 635 -17.43 -11.28 4.14
N GLU A 636 -18.35 -10.30 4.02
CA GLU A 636 -18.25 -9.09 3.18
C GLU A 636 -17.71 -7.87 3.96
N PHE A 637 -17.19 -8.08 5.17
CA PHE A 637 -16.70 -6.99 6.02
C PHE A 637 -15.27 -6.55 5.69
N ALA A 638 -15.14 -5.64 4.71
CA ALA A 638 -13.88 -5.18 4.13
C ALA A 638 -12.84 -4.69 5.16
N GLU A 639 -13.26 -3.86 6.12
CA GLU A 639 -12.37 -3.28 7.13
C GLU A 639 -11.79 -4.34 8.07
N ALA A 640 -12.56 -5.41 8.34
CA ALA A 640 -12.07 -6.50 9.17
C ALA A 640 -10.95 -7.27 8.47
N TYR A 641 -11.02 -7.46 7.15
CA TYR A 641 -9.88 -8.01 6.39
C TYR A 641 -8.66 -7.10 6.48
N TYR A 642 -8.83 -5.80 6.21
CA TYR A 642 -7.72 -4.85 6.24
C TYR A 642 -7.01 -4.83 7.61
N ASN A 643 -7.77 -4.66 8.70
CA ASN A 643 -7.22 -4.61 10.05
C ASN A 643 -6.66 -5.97 10.51
N ARG A 644 -7.27 -7.09 10.11
CA ARG A 644 -6.72 -8.42 10.37
C ARG A 644 -5.41 -8.65 9.61
N GLY A 645 -5.31 -8.18 8.37
CA GLY A 645 -4.09 -8.23 7.57
C GLY A 645 -2.94 -7.47 8.24
N LEU A 646 -3.21 -6.26 8.75
CA LEU A 646 -2.23 -5.52 9.56
C LEU A 646 -1.82 -6.29 10.82
N SER A 647 -2.79 -6.86 11.52
CA SER A 647 -2.53 -7.67 12.72
C SER A 647 -1.68 -8.91 12.41
N ARG A 648 -1.95 -9.60 11.30
CA ARG A 648 -1.19 -10.76 10.81
C ARG A 648 0.24 -10.38 10.44
N PHE A 649 0.42 -9.22 9.83
CA PHE A 649 1.74 -8.68 9.52
C PHE A 649 2.57 -8.46 10.79
N GLN A 650 1.98 -7.92 11.86
CA GLN A 650 2.67 -7.75 13.15
C GLN A 650 3.14 -9.07 13.78
N VAL A 651 2.41 -10.18 13.56
CA VAL A 651 2.82 -11.51 14.03
C VAL A 651 3.66 -12.29 13.01
N LYS A 652 4.16 -11.63 11.96
CA LYS A 652 5.01 -12.18 10.89
C LYS A 652 4.34 -13.28 10.03
N ASP A 653 3.00 -13.31 9.98
CA ASP A 653 2.23 -14.18 9.06
C ASP A 653 1.99 -13.44 7.73
N LYS A 654 3.06 -13.26 6.94
CA LYS A 654 3.09 -12.40 5.75
C LYS A 654 2.12 -12.87 4.66
N ASP A 655 2.07 -14.16 4.36
CA ASP A 655 1.24 -14.69 3.27
C ASP A 655 -0.25 -14.45 3.55
N ARG A 656 -0.71 -14.78 4.76
CA ARG A 656 -2.10 -14.56 5.15
C ARG A 656 -2.43 -13.08 5.37
N ALA A 657 -1.43 -12.25 5.68
CA ALA A 657 -1.61 -10.80 5.71
C ALA A 657 -1.86 -10.24 4.30
N LEU A 658 -1.10 -10.70 3.32
CA LEU A 658 -1.28 -10.32 1.91
C LEU A 658 -2.65 -10.78 1.39
N ASP A 659 -3.10 -11.99 1.70
CA ASP A 659 -4.43 -12.47 1.31
C ASP A 659 -5.56 -11.61 1.87
N ASP A 660 -5.44 -11.22 3.14
CA ASP A 660 -6.38 -10.30 3.78
C ASP A 660 -6.38 -8.92 3.10
N MET A 661 -5.19 -8.38 2.77
CA MET A 661 -5.08 -7.10 2.06
C MET A 661 -5.70 -7.16 0.66
N ARG A 662 -5.46 -8.22 -0.10
CA ARG A 662 -6.09 -8.43 -1.42
C ARG A 662 -7.60 -8.44 -1.30
N LYS A 663 -8.13 -9.15 -0.29
CA LYS A 663 -9.57 -9.21 -0.08
C LYS A 663 -10.15 -7.86 0.33
N ALA A 664 -9.48 -7.11 1.19
CA ALA A 664 -9.88 -5.75 1.56
C ALA A 664 -9.89 -4.81 0.35
N GLY A 665 -8.84 -4.85 -0.48
CA GLY A 665 -8.75 -4.08 -1.72
C GLY A 665 -9.83 -4.45 -2.73
N GLU A 666 -10.13 -5.74 -2.91
CA GLU A 666 -11.24 -6.21 -3.74
C GLU A 666 -12.59 -5.66 -3.25
N MET A 667 -12.76 -5.50 -1.94
CA MET A 667 -13.97 -4.96 -1.33
C MET A 667 -14.03 -3.42 -1.24
N GLY A 668 -12.98 -2.73 -1.71
CA GLY A 668 -13.00 -1.27 -1.86
C GLY A 668 -12.18 -0.49 -0.83
N VAL A 669 -11.34 -1.15 -0.03
CA VAL A 669 -10.32 -0.47 0.79
C VAL A 669 -9.11 -0.15 -0.09
N VAL A 670 -9.11 1.05 -0.66
CA VAL A 670 -8.14 1.53 -1.68
C VAL A 670 -6.70 1.42 -1.17
N GLU A 671 -6.50 1.76 0.10
CA GLU A 671 -5.25 1.75 0.84
C GLU A 671 -4.56 0.39 0.83
N ALA A 672 -5.33 -0.69 0.70
CA ALA A 672 -4.80 -2.05 0.73
C ALA A 672 -3.82 -2.31 -0.43
N TYR A 673 -4.04 -1.75 -1.62
CA TYR A 673 -3.15 -1.97 -2.77
C TYR A 673 -1.76 -1.36 -2.58
N SER A 674 -1.67 -0.17 -1.98
CA SER A 674 -0.39 0.43 -1.61
C SER A 674 0.34 -0.42 -0.56
N ILE A 675 -0.40 -1.05 0.34
CA ILE A 675 0.16 -1.94 1.35
C ILE A 675 0.63 -3.26 0.75
N ILE A 676 -0.12 -3.86 -0.17
CA ILE A 676 0.28 -5.08 -0.90
C ILE A 676 1.65 -4.87 -1.53
N LYS A 677 1.80 -3.79 -2.31
CA LYS A 677 3.06 -3.46 -2.99
C LYS A 677 4.24 -3.35 -2.01
N ARG A 678 4.06 -2.56 -0.94
CA ARG A 678 5.08 -2.40 0.11
C ARG A 678 5.40 -3.67 0.88
N MET A 679 4.45 -4.61 0.98
CA MET A 679 4.68 -5.89 1.62
C MET A 679 5.39 -6.86 0.68
N THR A 680 5.25 -6.73 -0.64
CA THR A 680 5.90 -7.61 -1.63
C THR A 680 7.31 -7.19 -2.03
N GLU A 681 7.63 -5.90 -1.92
CA GLU A 681 8.99 -5.32 -1.99
C GLU A 681 9.81 -5.62 -0.73
#